data_AF-A0AAV8RSW0-F1
#
_entry.id   AF-A0AAV8RSW0-F1
#
_cell.length_a   1.000
_cell.length_b   1.000
_cell.length_c   1.000
_cell.angle_alpha   90.00
_cell.angle_beta   90.00
_cell.angle_gamma   90.00
#
_symmetry.space_group_name_H-M   'P 1'
#
loop_
_entity.id
_entity.type
_entity.pdbx_description
1 polymer ?
#
loop_
_entity_poly.entity_id
_entity_poly.type
_entity_poly.pdbx_seq_one_letter_code
_entity_poly.pdbx_strand_id
1 'polypeptide(L)'
;MSVLPTDVPDGALATPESCGDLPSTVTAPTDLLPADSEEEMYHAERLLANGDFYSGQWCGNLPHGTGKYLWTDGCMYMGEWHHGKTMGKGTFSWPSGGTYEGEFKSGFMEGYGTYTGSLGDTYRGTWSMNLKHGHGVKSYANGDYYDGEWRSGVQDGHGRYVWKNGNEYDGHWRAGAIDGHGTLVWANGNRYEGGWENGLPKGDGSFRWADGGVYVGHWSKDNGSLQQKGVYYPSPTASSPTARDPHGVFSADLGDCKVSTGDNASALPPQKAVNRSGRPDLLQKQAALRFSKSADSRPRRRASVEVVPIGGVPRCSNRHANTVIGTWNNNGVSDADELTDCGVENEGGVEGEAEVSVDDILGGLRFDDAEPKGVGRTQQPIKWTPREMKKQGEAISKGHKNYELVLNLQLGVRHAVGRLPEPKTLDLKTSAFDPKEKIWTRFPPEGTKQTPPHQSCEFKWKDYCPLVFRTLRKLFRVDPADYMMSICGNDVLRELSSPGKSGSFFYLTNDDRYMIKTMKKSEVKVLLRMLPAYYNHFRAFENTLVTKFFGLHCVKLTGAAQRKVRFVIMGNLFCSEHPIHRRFDLKGSSHGRMTDKPEAEIDGTTTLKDLDLNLIFRLQSSWFQEFHRQVDKDCEFLEQERIMDYSLLVGVHFQEASASQETSDASSEVDDTNEATLRLSTATADMDEFLWDLIRLPSTKLGVNMPARVEQIVRSDGESLLIMEPTGEFYDVILYFGIIDILQDYDISKKLEHAYKSIQYDPTSISAVDPKQYSKRFRDFIYKVFTEDT
;
A
#
# COMPACT_ATOMS: atom_id res chain seq x y z
N MET A 1 -32.71 -66.62 -13.83
CA MET A 1 -33.20 -67.64 -12.87
C MET A 1 -33.43 -66.97 -11.52
N SER A 2 -33.89 -67.72 -10.52
CA SER A 2 -34.57 -67.25 -9.30
C SER A 2 -33.67 -66.90 -8.10
N VAL A 3 -34.06 -65.85 -7.37
CA VAL A 3 -34.24 -65.80 -5.88
C VAL A 3 -33.04 -66.14 -4.97
N LEU A 4 -32.51 -65.11 -4.26
CA LEU A 4 -32.56 -64.83 -2.79
C LEU A 4 -32.73 -66.01 -1.77
N PRO A 5 -32.60 -65.81 -0.43
CA PRO A 5 -31.72 -64.93 0.38
C PRO A 5 -31.08 -65.64 1.63
N THR A 6 -30.78 -64.83 2.64
CA THR A 6 -30.32 -64.96 4.05
C THR A 6 -30.96 -66.04 4.96
N ASP A 7 -30.34 -66.29 6.15
CA ASP A 7 -30.94 -65.95 7.48
C ASP A 7 -30.13 -66.37 8.77
N VAL A 8 -29.93 -65.42 9.72
CA VAL A 8 -30.31 -65.43 11.20
C VAL A 8 -29.70 -66.49 12.19
N PRO A 9 -29.42 -66.22 13.52
CA PRO A 9 -29.00 -65.00 14.28
C PRO A 9 -28.05 -65.20 15.52
N ASP A 10 -27.82 -64.11 16.31
CA ASP A 10 -27.67 -63.94 17.80
C ASP A 10 -26.87 -64.87 18.76
N GLY A 11 -25.93 -64.28 19.53
CA GLY A 11 -26.25 -63.72 20.88
C GLY A 11 -25.68 -64.33 22.20
N ALA A 12 -24.70 -63.65 22.83
CA ALA A 12 -24.46 -63.44 24.30
C ALA A 12 -24.33 -64.65 25.31
N LEU A 13 -23.69 -64.58 26.49
CA LEU A 13 -22.61 -63.78 27.15
C LEU A 13 -22.27 -64.44 28.54
N ALA A 14 -21.05 -64.31 29.11
CA ALA A 14 -20.65 -64.33 30.56
C ALA A 14 -19.28 -65.01 30.87
N THR A 15 -18.78 -64.84 32.11
CA THR A 15 -17.36 -64.94 32.60
C THR A 15 -17.28 -65.75 33.94
N PRO A 16 -16.22 -65.75 34.83
CA PRO A 16 -14.90 -65.07 34.88
C PRO A 16 -13.66 -65.87 35.45
N GLU A 17 -12.50 -65.18 35.59
CA GLU A 17 -11.35 -65.40 36.54
C GLU A 17 -10.50 -66.71 36.45
N SER A 18 -9.20 -66.82 36.80
CA SER A 18 -8.02 -65.92 37.03
C SER A 18 -6.75 -66.84 37.22
N CYS A 19 -5.46 -66.49 37.39
CA CYS A 19 -4.59 -65.27 37.43
C CYS A 19 -3.08 -65.71 37.24
N GLY A 20 -2.09 -64.80 37.16
CA GLY A 20 -0.64 -65.12 37.25
C GLY A 20 0.35 -64.14 36.54
N ASP A 21 1.57 -63.96 37.06
CA ASP A 21 2.52 -62.87 36.71
C ASP A 21 3.75 -63.23 35.82
N LEU A 22 4.13 -62.30 34.91
CA LEU A 22 5.50 -61.79 34.53
C LEU A 22 6.70 -62.75 34.19
N PRO A 23 7.81 -62.30 33.52
CA PRO A 23 8.09 -61.08 32.70
C PRO A 23 8.90 -61.30 31.35
N SER A 24 9.25 -60.19 30.67
CA SER A 24 10.52 -59.91 29.93
C SER A 24 10.89 -60.44 28.52
N THR A 25 10.56 -59.62 27.49
CA THR A 25 11.48 -58.99 26.48
C THR A 25 12.36 -59.76 25.44
N VAL A 26 12.55 -59.10 24.27
CA VAL A 26 13.57 -59.32 23.17
C VAL A 26 13.28 -60.54 22.24
N THR A 27 13.32 -60.51 20.88
CA THR A 27 13.81 -59.55 19.85
C THR A 27 12.82 -59.45 18.66
N ALA A 28 13.00 -58.46 17.77
CA ALA A 28 12.20 -58.27 16.54
C ALA A 28 12.71 -59.09 15.32
N PRO A 29 11.92 -59.15 14.23
CA PRO A 29 12.43 -59.00 12.87
C PRO A 29 12.01 -57.67 12.23
N THR A 30 12.69 -57.30 11.14
CA THR A 30 12.57 -56.00 10.46
C THR A 30 11.40 -55.94 9.48
N ASP A 31 10.53 -54.94 9.59
CA ASP A 31 9.63 -54.53 8.50
C ASP A 31 10.25 -53.38 7.70
N LEU A 32 10.17 -53.47 6.37
CA LEU A 32 10.56 -52.41 5.45
C LEU A 32 9.32 -51.58 5.09
N LEU A 33 9.31 -50.31 5.51
CA LEU A 33 8.28 -49.36 5.09
C LEU A 33 8.39 -49.10 3.57
N PRO A 34 7.28 -49.06 2.82
CA PRO A 34 7.27 -48.52 1.47
C PRO A 34 7.67 -47.03 1.48
N ALA A 35 8.52 -46.62 0.54
CA ALA A 35 8.76 -45.20 0.28
C ALA A 35 7.58 -44.58 -0.48
N ASP A 36 7.41 -43.27 -0.29
CA ASP A 36 6.63 -42.33 -1.10
C ASP A 36 5.29 -42.83 -1.68
N SER A 37 4.21 -42.58 -0.92
CA SER A 37 2.87 -42.55 -1.50
C SER A 37 2.74 -41.32 -2.40
N GLU A 38 2.93 -41.49 -3.72
CA GLU A 38 2.59 -40.46 -4.71
C GLU A 38 1.12 -40.03 -4.53
N GLU A 39 0.87 -38.74 -4.29
CA GLU A 39 -0.51 -38.21 -4.19
C GLU A 39 -1.19 -38.29 -5.57
N GLU A 40 -2.01 -39.31 -5.79
CA GLU A 40 -2.67 -39.58 -7.08
C GLU A 40 -3.37 -38.33 -7.64
N MET A 41 -3.00 -37.95 -8.87
CA MET A 41 -3.63 -36.85 -9.58
C MET A 41 -5.01 -37.25 -10.13
N TYR A 42 -6.07 -36.74 -9.52
CA TYR A 42 -7.46 -36.95 -9.98
C TYR A 42 -8.07 -35.67 -10.58
N HIS A 43 -9.18 -35.80 -11.30
CA HIS A 43 -9.92 -34.65 -11.84
C HIS A 43 -11.27 -34.52 -11.13
N ALA A 44 -11.61 -33.31 -10.67
CA ALA A 44 -12.87 -33.07 -9.96
C ALA A 44 -13.36 -31.62 -10.07
N GLU A 45 -14.68 -31.48 -10.00
CA GLU A 45 -15.36 -30.20 -9.81
C GLU A 45 -15.74 -30.02 -8.34
N ARG A 46 -15.45 -28.85 -7.76
CA ARG A 46 -15.80 -28.50 -6.38
C ARG A 46 -16.37 -27.08 -6.33
N LEU A 47 -17.57 -26.95 -5.77
CA LEU A 47 -18.06 -25.68 -5.22
C LEU A 47 -17.40 -25.49 -3.85
N LEU A 48 -16.74 -24.36 -3.64
CA LEU A 48 -16.00 -24.02 -2.43
C LEU A 48 -16.89 -23.30 -1.41
N ALA A 49 -16.46 -23.24 -0.15
CA ALA A 49 -17.28 -22.71 0.95
C ALA A 49 -17.62 -21.21 0.82
N ASN A 50 -16.89 -20.45 0.00
CA ASN A 50 -17.17 -19.05 -0.35
C ASN A 50 -18.17 -18.90 -1.51
N GLY A 51 -18.59 -20.02 -2.13
CA GLY A 51 -19.38 -20.03 -3.37
C GLY A 51 -18.55 -19.88 -4.65
N ASP A 52 -17.22 -19.76 -4.56
CA ASP A 52 -16.35 -19.86 -5.74
C ASP A 52 -16.36 -21.32 -6.25
N PHE A 53 -15.99 -21.54 -7.50
CA PHE A 53 -16.05 -22.86 -8.15
C PHE A 53 -14.72 -23.21 -8.83
N TYR A 54 -14.24 -24.44 -8.62
CA TYR A 54 -13.09 -24.99 -9.33
C TYR A 54 -13.48 -26.25 -10.10
N SER A 55 -12.95 -26.39 -11.32
CA SER A 55 -13.03 -27.60 -12.15
C SER A 55 -11.68 -27.84 -12.80
N GLY A 56 -11.04 -28.96 -12.51
CA GLY A 56 -9.66 -29.20 -12.90
C GLY A 56 -9.02 -30.42 -12.25
N GLN A 57 -7.72 -30.57 -12.46
CA GLN A 57 -6.90 -31.58 -11.82
C GLN A 57 -6.55 -31.17 -10.37
N TRP A 58 -6.42 -32.17 -9.51
CA TRP A 58 -6.12 -32.06 -8.09
C TRP A 58 -4.97 -33.00 -7.72
N CYS A 59 -4.21 -32.64 -6.70
CA CYS A 59 -3.20 -33.46 -6.04
C CYS A 59 -3.43 -33.29 -4.52
N GLY A 60 -3.68 -34.39 -3.82
CA GLY A 60 -4.17 -34.35 -2.43
C GLY A 60 -5.48 -33.55 -2.33
N ASN A 61 -5.45 -32.40 -1.64
CA ASN A 61 -6.56 -31.44 -1.57
C ASN A 61 -6.27 -30.10 -2.26
N LEU A 62 -5.29 -30.03 -3.17
CA LEU A 62 -4.85 -28.80 -3.83
C LEU A 62 -5.04 -28.86 -5.36
N PRO A 63 -5.41 -27.74 -6.02
CA PRO A 63 -5.31 -27.60 -7.47
C PRO A 63 -3.90 -27.93 -7.99
N HIS A 64 -3.81 -28.76 -9.02
CA HIS A 64 -2.56 -29.13 -9.68
C HIS A 64 -2.82 -29.32 -11.18
N GLY A 65 -1.81 -29.26 -12.04
CA GLY A 65 -1.99 -29.50 -13.47
C GLY A 65 -2.88 -28.44 -14.11
N THR A 66 -3.78 -28.85 -15.01
CA THR A 66 -4.70 -27.90 -15.67
C THR A 66 -6.03 -27.75 -14.93
N GLY A 67 -6.50 -26.51 -14.81
CA GLY A 67 -7.79 -26.26 -14.16
C GLY A 67 -8.31 -24.83 -14.25
N LYS A 68 -9.60 -24.70 -13.98
CA LYS A 68 -10.42 -23.50 -14.13
C LYS A 68 -11.01 -23.11 -12.78
N TYR A 69 -10.71 -21.89 -12.32
CA TYR A 69 -11.30 -21.28 -11.13
C TYR A 69 -12.23 -20.14 -11.55
N LEU A 70 -13.44 -20.11 -11.00
CA LEU A 70 -14.46 -19.08 -11.20
C LEU A 70 -14.80 -18.46 -9.84
N TRP A 71 -14.55 -17.15 -9.70
CA TRP A 71 -14.91 -16.42 -8.50
C TRP A 71 -16.37 -15.98 -8.53
N THR A 72 -16.98 -15.87 -7.34
CA THR A 72 -18.32 -15.33 -7.08
C THR A 72 -18.58 -13.93 -7.66
N ASP A 73 -17.53 -13.11 -7.82
CA ASP A 73 -17.65 -11.79 -8.47
C ASP A 73 -17.65 -11.85 -10.01
N GLY A 74 -17.51 -13.04 -10.59
CA GLY A 74 -17.48 -13.28 -12.04
C GLY A 74 -16.11 -13.18 -12.69
N CYS A 75 -15.02 -12.94 -11.95
CA CYS A 75 -13.68 -13.18 -12.49
C CYS A 75 -13.45 -14.67 -12.73
N MET A 76 -12.54 -15.02 -13.63
CA MET A 76 -12.20 -16.41 -13.94
C MET A 76 -10.71 -16.53 -14.28
N TYR A 77 -10.10 -17.64 -13.87
CA TYR A 77 -8.78 -18.08 -14.31
C TYR A 77 -8.90 -19.48 -14.92
N MET A 78 -8.13 -19.75 -15.97
CA MET A 78 -8.02 -21.07 -16.61
C MET A 78 -6.58 -21.27 -17.07
N GLY A 79 -5.89 -22.29 -16.55
CA GLY A 79 -4.47 -22.48 -16.82
C GLY A 79 -3.82 -23.53 -15.92
N GLU A 80 -2.50 -23.42 -15.78
CA GLU A 80 -1.67 -24.36 -15.02
C GLU A 80 -1.60 -24.00 -13.52
N TRP A 81 -1.63 -25.04 -12.69
CA TRP A 81 -1.59 -24.99 -11.23
C TRP A 81 -0.51 -25.93 -10.70
N HIS A 82 0.15 -25.52 -9.62
CA HIS A 82 1.14 -26.34 -8.93
C HIS A 82 1.00 -26.11 -7.41
N HIS A 83 0.64 -27.16 -6.68
CA HIS A 83 0.26 -27.14 -5.25
C HIS A 83 -0.61 -25.93 -4.86
N GLY A 84 -1.70 -25.73 -5.61
CA GLY A 84 -2.72 -24.71 -5.37
C GLY A 84 -2.36 -23.29 -5.81
N LYS A 85 -1.16 -23.04 -6.34
CA LYS A 85 -0.74 -21.73 -6.89
C LYS A 85 -0.82 -21.78 -8.42
N THR A 86 -1.19 -20.66 -9.05
CA THR A 86 -1.11 -20.57 -10.53
C THR A 86 0.34 -20.44 -10.98
N MET A 87 0.65 -21.14 -12.07
CA MET A 87 1.98 -21.27 -12.66
C MET A 87 1.84 -21.42 -14.19
N GLY A 88 2.95 -21.65 -14.91
CA GLY A 88 2.91 -22.01 -16.32
C GLY A 88 2.16 -20.99 -17.18
N LYS A 89 1.33 -21.45 -18.12
CA LYS A 89 0.46 -20.60 -18.94
C LYS A 89 -0.97 -20.57 -18.41
N GLY A 90 -1.64 -19.45 -18.62
CA GLY A 90 -3.06 -19.33 -18.33
C GLY A 90 -3.73 -18.10 -18.92
N THR A 91 -5.05 -18.06 -18.77
CA THR A 91 -5.91 -16.94 -19.10
C THR A 91 -6.64 -16.48 -17.84
N PHE A 92 -6.55 -15.19 -17.52
CA PHE A 92 -7.38 -14.53 -16.51
C PHE A 92 -8.38 -13.60 -17.21
N SER A 93 -9.62 -13.54 -16.74
CA SER A 93 -10.65 -12.63 -17.28
C SER A 93 -11.46 -11.95 -16.18
N TRP A 94 -11.77 -10.67 -16.39
CA TRP A 94 -12.56 -9.85 -15.47
C TRP A 94 -14.01 -9.66 -15.97
N PRO A 95 -15.00 -9.45 -15.07
CA PRO A 95 -16.40 -9.15 -15.41
C PRO A 95 -16.62 -7.93 -16.32
N SER A 96 -15.60 -7.07 -16.46
CA SER A 96 -15.60 -5.94 -17.39
C SER A 96 -15.52 -6.35 -18.87
N GLY A 97 -15.15 -7.61 -19.15
CA GLY A 97 -14.79 -8.08 -20.49
C GLY A 97 -13.29 -7.96 -20.81
N GLY A 98 -12.47 -7.49 -19.87
CA GLY A 98 -11.01 -7.52 -20.02
C GLY A 98 -10.43 -8.93 -19.82
N THR A 99 -9.29 -9.22 -20.44
CA THR A 99 -8.56 -10.50 -20.33
C THR A 99 -7.04 -10.30 -20.25
N TYR A 100 -6.35 -11.29 -19.70
CA TYR A 100 -4.91 -11.49 -19.82
C TYR A 100 -4.67 -12.94 -20.23
N GLU A 101 -3.79 -13.17 -21.19
CA GLU A 101 -3.35 -14.50 -21.65
C GLU A 101 -1.82 -14.51 -21.72
N GLY A 102 -1.17 -15.37 -20.96
CA GLY A 102 0.29 -15.36 -20.82
C GLY A 102 0.80 -16.25 -19.69
N GLU A 103 2.02 -15.97 -19.26
CA GLU A 103 2.72 -16.72 -18.22
C GLU A 103 2.36 -16.25 -16.79
N PHE A 104 2.25 -17.22 -15.88
CA PHE A 104 2.00 -17.01 -14.46
C PHE A 104 3.11 -17.63 -13.61
N LYS A 105 3.47 -16.95 -12.52
CA LYS A 105 4.42 -17.47 -11.52
C LYS A 105 3.94 -17.15 -10.12
N SER A 106 3.50 -18.18 -9.38
CA SER A 106 3.03 -18.06 -7.99
C SER A 106 1.97 -16.97 -7.78
N GLY A 107 1.00 -16.88 -8.69
CA GLY A 107 -0.06 -15.88 -8.61
C GLY A 107 0.24 -14.51 -9.22
N PHE A 108 1.41 -14.28 -9.82
CA PHE A 108 1.75 -13.06 -10.56
C PHE A 108 1.73 -13.30 -12.07
N MET A 109 1.29 -12.30 -12.84
CA MET A 109 1.55 -12.23 -14.29
C MET A 109 3.03 -11.89 -14.50
N GLU A 110 3.74 -12.78 -15.19
CA GLU A 110 5.20 -12.77 -15.39
C GLU A 110 5.48 -13.13 -16.87
N GLY A 111 6.75 -13.29 -17.27
CA GLY A 111 7.10 -13.82 -18.60
C GLY A 111 6.51 -13.01 -19.76
N TYR A 112 6.05 -13.67 -20.83
CA TYR A 112 5.37 -13.03 -21.95
C TYR A 112 3.85 -13.14 -21.83
N GLY A 113 3.12 -12.08 -22.19
CA GLY A 113 1.65 -12.09 -22.14
C GLY A 113 0.96 -10.97 -22.89
N THR A 114 -0.28 -11.24 -23.32
CA THR A 114 -1.21 -10.29 -23.94
C THR A 114 -2.34 -9.94 -22.97
N TYR A 115 -2.44 -8.67 -22.57
CA TYR A 115 -3.62 -8.10 -21.92
C TYR A 115 -4.52 -7.44 -22.97
N THR A 116 -5.83 -7.59 -22.81
CA THR A 116 -6.86 -6.88 -23.56
C THR A 116 -7.80 -6.18 -22.57
N GLY A 117 -7.87 -4.85 -22.60
CA GLY A 117 -8.78 -4.08 -21.77
C GLY A 117 -10.21 -4.12 -22.29
N SER A 118 -11.16 -3.81 -21.40
CA SER A 118 -12.60 -3.80 -21.71
C SER A 118 -13.03 -2.74 -22.74
N LEU A 119 -12.13 -1.83 -23.13
CA LEU A 119 -12.31 -0.84 -24.19
C LEU A 119 -11.60 -1.23 -25.51
N GLY A 120 -11.10 -2.47 -25.60
CA GLY A 120 -10.37 -2.99 -26.78
C GLY A 120 -8.90 -2.59 -26.83
N ASP A 121 -8.37 -1.92 -25.81
CA ASP A 121 -6.97 -1.52 -25.75
C ASP A 121 -6.07 -2.69 -25.33
N THR A 122 -5.07 -3.05 -26.14
CA THR A 122 -4.24 -4.24 -25.91
C THR A 122 -2.84 -3.89 -25.41
N TYR A 123 -2.20 -4.76 -24.65
CA TYR A 123 -0.75 -4.76 -24.45
C TYR A 123 -0.21 -6.16 -24.69
N ARG A 124 0.84 -6.31 -25.49
CA ARG A 124 1.52 -7.58 -25.75
C ARG A 124 3.02 -7.39 -25.54
N GLY A 125 3.59 -8.07 -24.57
CA GLY A 125 5.00 -7.88 -24.23
C GLY A 125 5.40 -8.65 -22.97
N THR A 126 6.50 -8.21 -22.37
CA THR A 126 7.03 -8.84 -21.16
C THR A 126 6.30 -8.29 -19.92
N TRP A 127 6.08 -9.15 -18.93
CA TRP A 127 5.48 -8.83 -17.65
C TRP A 127 6.40 -9.24 -16.52
N SER A 128 6.40 -8.46 -15.44
CA SER A 128 6.98 -8.90 -14.17
C SER A 128 6.20 -8.32 -13.01
N MET A 129 5.82 -9.17 -12.05
CA MET A 129 5.06 -8.83 -10.86
C MET A 129 3.82 -7.96 -11.18
N ASN A 130 2.96 -8.44 -12.09
CA ASN A 130 1.74 -7.78 -12.58
C ASN A 130 1.94 -6.47 -13.37
N LEU A 131 3.18 -6.12 -13.76
CA LEU A 131 3.51 -4.87 -14.45
C LEU A 131 4.18 -5.09 -15.81
N LYS A 132 3.82 -4.26 -16.79
CA LYS A 132 4.49 -4.16 -18.10
C LYS A 132 5.99 -3.91 -17.90
N HIS A 133 6.81 -4.73 -18.54
CA HIS A 133 8.27 -4.65 -18.47
C HIS A 133 8.91 -5.10 -19.80
N GLY A 134 10.25 -5.17 -19.85
CA GLY A 134 11.02 -5.52 -21.04
C GLY A 134 10.59 -4.76 -22.29
N HIS A 135 10.61 -5.44 -23.44
CA HIS A 135 9.99 -4.95 -24.67
C HIS A 135 8.48 -5.25 -24.67
N GLY A 136 7.66 -4.35 -25.24
CA GLY A 136 6.23 -4.57 -25.39
C GLY A 136 5.48 -3.55 -26.23
N VAL A 137 4.47 -4.06 -26.93
CA VAL A 137 3.54 -3.37 -27.82
C VAL A 137 2.30 -2.92 -27.04
N LYS A 138 1.81 -1.70 -27.29
CA LYS A 138 0.60 -1.13 -26.69
C LYS A 138 -0.28 -0.43 -27.73
N SER A 139 -1.45 -1.00 -28.04
CA SER A 139 -2.53 -0.30 -28.73
C SER A 139 -3.46 0.41 -27.74
N TYR A 140 -3.79 1.67 -27.99
CA TYR A 140 -4.63 2.50 -27.12
C TYR A 140 -6.08 2.60 -27.65
N ALA A 141 -7.05 2.76 -26.75
CA ALA A 141 -8.48 2.83 -27.11
C ALA A 141 -8.85 4.02 -28.01
N ASN A 142 -8.04 5.08 -28.04
CA ASN A 142 -8.23 6.21 -28.97
C ASN A 142 -7.81 5.87 -30.42
N GLY A 143 -6.95 4.85 -30.59
CA GLY A 143 -6.35 4.39 -31.85
C GLY A 143 -4.86 4.69 -32.01
N ASP A 144 -4.17 5.21 -30.99
CA ASP A 144 -2.71 5.32 -30.99
C ASP A 144 -2.04 3.95 -30.75
N TYR A 145 -0.73 3.88 -31.01
CA TYR A 145 0.12 2.70 -30.86
C TYR A 145 1.50 3.06 -30.28
N TYR A 146 2.07 2.20 -29.44
CA TYR A 146 3.46 2.27 -28.98
C TYR A 146 4.14 0.90 -29.09
N ASP A 147 5.41 0.90 -29.47
CA ASP A 147 6.29 -0.27 -29.54
C ASP A 147 7.63 0.08 -28.89
N GLY A 148 8.14 -0.73 -27.96
CA GLY A 148 9.42 -0.43 -27.31
C GLY A 148 9.51 -0.86 -25.85
N GLU A 149 10.38 -0.18 -25.10
CA GLU A 149 10.79 -0.58 -23.75
C GLU A 149 9.86 -0.04 -22.64
N TRP A 150 9.62 -0.89 -21.64
CA TRP A 150 8.78 -0.62 -20.47
C TRP A 150 9.53 -0.93 -19.17
N ARG A 151 9.36 -0.07 -18.15
CA ARG A 151 9.91 -0.30 -16.81
C ARG A 151 8.85 -0.09 -15.73
N SER A 152 8.38 -1.20 -15.13
CA SER A 152 7.42 -1.20 -14.02
C SER A 152 6.05 -0.54 -14.31
N GLY A 153 5.59 -0.64 -15.56
CA GLY A 153 4.27 -0.16 -16.00
C GLY A 153 4.27 1.06 -16.95
N VAL A 154 5.41 1.72 -17.16
CA VAL A 154 5.55 2.93 -18.02
C VAL A 154 6.65 2.78 -19.07
N GLN A 155 6.55 3.52 -20.18
CA GLN A 155 7.56 3.60 -21.24
C GLN A 155 8.87 4.19 -20.71
N ASP A 156 9.99 3.48 -20.86
CA ASP A 156 11.27 3.87 -20.24
C ASP A 156 12.44 3.11 -20.90
N GLY A 157 13.13 3.76 -21.85
CA GLY A 157 14.08 3.15 -22.79
C GLY A 157 13.87 3.69 -24.21
N HIS A 158 14.18 2.93 -25.26
CA HIS A 158 13.77 3.27 -26.63
C HIS A 158 12.32 2.88 -26.92
N GLY A 159 11.67 3.60 -27.85
CA GLY A 159 10.37 3.21 -28.37
C GLY A 159 9.81 4.13 -29.45
N ARG A 160 8.97 3.54 -30.29
CA ARG A 160 8.24 4.14 -31.41
C ARG A 160 6.78 4.34 -31.03
N TYR A 161 6.26 5.56 -31.14
CA TYR A 161 4.87 5.92 -30.87
C TYR A 161 4.22 6.46 -32.13
N VAL A 162 3.10 5.86 -32.55
CA VAL A 162 2.32 6.31 -33.71
C VAL A 162 0.98 6.84 -33.21
N TRP A 163 0.69 8.10 -33.50
CA TRP A 163 -0.60 8.72 -33.22
C TRP A 163 -1.61 8.37 -34.31
N LYS A 164 -2.89 8.28 -33.95
CA LYS A 164 -3.99 8.03 -34.90
C LYS A 164 -4.08 9.02 -36.07
N ASN A 165 -3.54 10.22 -35.94
CA ASN A 165 -3.49 11.22 -37.02
C ASN A 165 -2.39 10.94 -38.07
N GLY A 166 -1.51 9.95 -37.85
CA GLY A 166 -0.39 9.60 -38.72
C GLY A 166 0.93 10.28 -38.36
N ASN A 167 1.00 11.04 -37.25
CA ASN A 167 2.28 11.48 -36.68
C ASN A 167 2.99 10.27 -36.03
N GLU A 168 4.31 10.29 -36.01
CA GLU A 168 5.16 9.20 -35.52
C GLU A 168 6.40 9.73 -34.81
N TYR A 169 6.63 9.30 -33.57
CA TYR A 169 7.89 9.51 -32.84
C TYR A 169 8.67 8.20 -32.78
N ASP A 170 9.99 8.24 -32.98
CA ASP A 170 10.91 7.13 -32.73
C ASP A 170 12.15 7.65 -31.99
N GLY A 171 12.45 7.11 -30.81
CA GLY A 171 13.57 7.56 -29.98
C GLY A 171 13.44 7.18 -28.51
N HIS A 172 14.04 8.01 -27.64
CA HIS A 172 14.13 7.74 -26.21
C HIS A 172 12.90 8.21 -25.39
N TRP A 173 12.61 7.47 -24.32
CA TRP A 173 11.51 7.67 -23.38
C TRP A 173 11.99 7.57 -21.93
N ARG A 174 11.48 8.45 -21.04
CA ARG A 174 11.83 8.45 -19.61
C ARG A 174 10.61 8.53 -18.70
N ALA A 175 10.11 7.37 -18.27
CA ALA A 175 8.92 7.17 -17.45
C ALA A 175 7.62 7.79 -18.02
N GLY A 176 7.32 7.48 -19.29
CA GLY A 176 6.07 7.84 -19.98
C GLY A 176 6.08 9.20 -20.70
N ALA A 177 7.25 9.80 -20.90
CA ALA A 177 7.43 11.01 -21.71
C ALA A 177 8.60 10.84 -22.69
N ILE A 178 8.47 11.46 -23.86
CA ILE A 178 9.51 11.62 -24.89
C ILE A 178 10.66 12.44 -24.31
N ASP A 179 11.88 11.89 -24.30
CA ASP A 179 13.01 12.45 -23.54
C ASP A 179 14.33 11.78 -23.93
N GLY A 180 15.36 12.55 -24.29
CA GLY A 180 16.62 12.05 -24.89
C GLY A 180 16.68 12.35 -26.39
N HIS A 181 17.37 11.54 -27.19
CA HIS A 181 17.41 11.72 -28.65
C HIS A 181 16.27 10.99 -29.36
N GLY A 182 15.73 11.60 -30.41
CA GLY A 182 14.71 10.96 -31.25
C GLY A 182 14.24 11.79 -32.44
N THR A 183 13.52 11.12 -33.33
CA THR A 183 12.84 11.66 -34.50
C THR A 183 11.36 11.84 -34.21
N LEU A 184 10.77 12.97 -34.62
CA LEU A 184 9.33 13.14 -34.83
C LEU A 184 9.07 13.37 -36.32
N VAL A 185 8.19 12.57 -36.92
CA VAL A 185 7.63 12.76 -38.26
C VAL A 185 6.17 13.14 -38.12
N TRP A 186 5.74 14.15 -38.85
CA TRP A 186 4.33 14.56 -38.91
C TRP A 186 3.66 14.01 -40.16
N ALA A 187 2.34 13.77 -40.10
CA ALA A 187 1.54 13.27 -41.23
C ALA A 187 1.57 14.18 -42.48
N ASN A 188 1.98 15.45 -42.33
CA ASN A 188 2.19 16.39 -43.42
C ASN A 188 3.57 16.28 -44.11
N GLY A 189 4.43 15.35 -43.68
CA GLY A 189 5.76 15.09 -44.26
C GLY A 189 6.89 15.92 -43.65
N ASN A 190 6.60 16.78 -42.66
CA ASN A 190 7.66 17.44 -41.88
C ASN A 190 8.37 16.41 -40.96
N ARG A 191 9.64 16.66 -40.63
CA ARG A 191 10.44 15.84 -39.70
C ARG A 191 11.29 16.72 -38.78
N TYR A 192 11.41 16.36 -37.52
CA TYR A 192 12.44 16.88 -36.60
C TYR A 192 13.27 15.71 -36.08
N GLU A 193 14.58 15.92 -35.94
CA GLU A 193 15.55 14.95 -35.45
C GLU A 193 16.56 15.70 -34.56
N GLY A 194 16.58 15.39 -33.27
CA GLY A 194 17.33 16.16 -32.28
C GLY A 194 17.15 15.64 -30.87
N GLY A 195 17.47 16.49 -29.88
CA GLY A 195 17.22 16.20 -28.47
C GLY A 195 15.81 16.60 -28.01
N TRP A 196 15.38 16.00 -26.90
CA TRP A 196 14.05 16.13 -26.31
C TRP A 196 14.12 16.13 -24.79
N GLU A 197 13.22 16.88 -24.14
CA GLU A 197 13.02 16.86 -22.70
C GLU A 197 11.53 17.03 -22.36
N ASN A 198 10.95 16.01 -21.70
CA ASN A 198 9.53 15.97 -21.32
C ASN A 198 8.54 16.32 -22.47
N GLY A 199 8.81 15.83 -23.69
CA GLY A 199 7.96 16.04 -24.87
C GLY A 199 8.18 17.35 -25.65
N LEU A 200 9.19 18.14 -25.30
CA LEU A 200 9.58 19.34 -26.04
C LEU A 200 10.98 19.19 -26.66
N PRO A 201 11.26 19.76 -27.86
CA PRO A 201 12.60 19.82 -28.43
C PRO A 201 13.60 20.52 -27.49
N LYS A 202 14.84 20.02 -27.47
CA LYS A 202 15.93 20.56 -26.63
C LYS A 202 17.30 20.27 -27.22
N GLY A 203 18.22 21.22 -27.08
CA GLY A 203 19.59 21.10 -27.58
C GLY A 203 19.63 21.15 -29.10
N ASP A 204 20.71 20.64 -29.67
CA ASP A 204 20.94 20.69 -31.10
C ASP A 204 20.09 19.67 -31.87
N GLY A 205 19.72 20.04 -33.10
CA GLY A 205 18.92 19.19 -33.97
C GLY A 205 18.73 19.75 -35.37
N SER A 206 17.94 19.05 -36.17
CA SER A 206 17.53 19.47 -37.50
C SER A 206 16.02 19.31 -37.69
N PHE A 207 15.39 20.33 -38.27
CA PHE A 207 14.03 20.29 -38.77
C PHE A 207 14.07 20.23 -40.30
N ARG A 208 13.24 19.41 -40.92
CA ARG A 208 13.08 19.28 -42.37
C ARG A 208 11.61 19.45 -42.75
N TRP A 209 11.35 20.34 -43.71
CA TRP A 209 10.02 20.48 -44.31
C TRP A 209 9.78 19.40 -45.38
N ALA A 210 8.53 19.07 -45.64
CA ALA A 210 8.13 18.10 -46.67
C ALA A 210 8.65 18.44 -48.09
N ASP A 211 8.97 19.70 -48.38
CA ASP A 211 9.56 20.13 -49.66
C ASP A 211 11.10 20.00 -49.73
N GLY A 212 11.73 19.47 -48.68
CA GLY A 212 13.18 19.22 -48.62
C GLY A 212 14.02 20.38 -48.07
N GLY A 213 13.42 21.51 -47.68
CA GLY A 213 14.14 22.55 -46.93
C GLY A 213 14.56 22.04 -45.54
N VAL A 214 15.69 22.51 -45.02
CA VAL A 214 16.26 22.07 -43.73
C VAL A 214 16.62 23.27 -42.85
N TYR A 215 16.36 23.20 -41.56
CA TYR A 215 16.81 24.16 -40.54
C TYR A 215 17.64 23.41 -39.51
N VAL A 216 18.89 23.79 -39.31
CA VAL A 216 19.78 23.20 -38.29
C VAL A 216 20.02 24.23 -37.20
N GLY A 217 19.83 23.87 -35.94
CA GLY A 217 19.91 24.84 -34.85
C GLY A 217 19.87 24.22 -33.46
N HIS A 218 19.76 25.09 -32.46
CA HIS A 218 19.69 24.77 -31.05
C HIS A 218 18.34 25.20 -30.48
N TRP A 219 17.65 24.28 -29.80
CA TRP A 219 16.36 24.50 -29.14
C TRP A 219 16.53 24.63 -27.63
N SER A 220 15.88 25.61 -27.01
CA SER A 220 15.88 25.83 -25.58
C SER A 220 14.50 26.22 -25.07
N LYS A 221 14.30 26.11 -23.75
CA LYS A 221 13.08 26.56 -23.09
C LYS A 221 13.41 27.73 -22.17
N ASP A 222 12.89 28.90 -22.50
CA ASP A 222 13.09 30.12 -21.72
C ASP A 222 11.74 30.76 -21.37
N ASN A 223 11.61 31.19 -20.12
CA ASN A 223 10.41 31.74 -19.48
C ASN A 223 9.09 30.97 -19.76
N GLY A 224 9.17 29.68 -20.10
CA GLY A 224 8.04 28.81 -20.42
C GLY A 224 7.83 28.53 -21.92
N SER A 225 8.34 29.39 -22.81
CA SER A 225 8.25 29.25 -24.27
C SER A 225 9.39 28.40 -24.84
N LEU A 226 9.13 27.74 -25.96
CA LEU A 226 10.18 27.15 -26.80
C LEU A 226 10.86 28.29 -27.60
N GLN A 227 12.19 28.32 -27.62
CA GLN A 227 12.97 29.19 -28.49
C GLN A 227 13.97 28.35 -29.29
N GLN A 228 14.32 28.81 -30.49
CA GLN A 228 15.33 28.17 -31.33
C GLN A 228 16.17 29.19 -32.09
N LYS A 229 17.43 28.84 -32.31
CA LYS A 229 18.41 29.65 -33.06
C LYS A 229 19.21 28.74 -33.98
N GLY A 230 19.27 29.07 -35.27
CA GLY A 230 19.82 28.17 -36.28
C GLY A 230 19.91 28.77 -37.67
N VAL A 231 20.33 27.95 -38.63
CA VAL A 231 20.55 28.30 -40.04
C VAL A 231 19.56 27.52 -40.90
N TYR A 232 18.87 28.23 -41.80
CA TYR A 232 17.99 27.65 -42.81
C TYR A 232 18.72 27.42 -44.13
N TYR A 233 18.59 26.21 -44.65
CA TYR A 233 19.07 25.76 -45.94
C TYR A 233 17.85 25.51 -46.84
N PRO A 234 17.66 26.26 -47.94
CA PRO A 234 16.51 26.10 -48.83
C PRO A 234 16.54 24.75 -49.56
N SER A 235 15.36 24.27 -49.95
CA SER A 235 15.23 23.06 -50.77
C SER A 235 15.99 23.21 -52.11
N PRO A 236 16.66 22.15 -52.61
CA PRO A 236 17.30 22.15 -53.94
C PRO A 236 16.36 22.48 -55.11
N THR A 237 15.05 22.36 -54.93
CA THR A 237 14.03 22.67 -55.95
C THR A 237 13.32 24.01 -55.72
N ALA A 238 13.76 24.84 -54.77
CA ALA A 238 13.14 26.12 -54.47
C ALA A 238 13.51 27.20 -55.51
N SER A 239 12.51 27.74 -56.22
CA SER A 239 12.69 28.83 -57.20
C SER A 239 12.95 30.21 -56.59
N SER A 240 12.76 30.37 -55.27
CA SER A 240 13.17 31.54 -54.50
C SER A 240 13.42 31.16 -53.03
N PRO A 241 14.61 31.44 -52.47
CA PRO A 241 14.96 31.00 -51.11
C PRO A 241 14.48 31.99 -50.04
N THR A 242 13.17 32.03 -49.78
CA THR A 242 12.64 32.71 -48.59
C THR A 242 13.05 31.95 -47.33
N ALA A 243 13.68 32.63 -46.37
CA ALA A 243 14.05 32.03 -45.08
C ALA A 243 12.81 31.55 -44.31
N ARG A 244 12.90 30.37 -43.68
CA ARG A 244 11.83 29.79 -42.85
C ARG A 244 12.30 29.52 -41.42
N ASP A 245 11.37 29.66 -40.49
CA ASP A 245 11.54 29.37 -39.07
C ASP A 245 10.52 28.29 -38.66
N PRO A 246 10.94 27.18 -38.02
CA PRO A 246 10.02 26.15 -37.56
C PRO A 246 9.14 26.55 -36.35
N HIS A 247 9.30 27.75 -35.75
CA HIS A 247 8.50 28.20 -34.58
C HIS A 247 7.00 27.95 -34.75
N GLY A 248 6.43 28.38 -35.88
CA GLY A 248 5.00 28.25 -36.17
C GLY A 248 4.56 26.79 -36.28
N VAL A 249 5.43 25.91 -36.80
CA VAL A 249 5.15 24.47 -36.94
C VAL A 249 5.17 23.79 -35.59
N PHE A 250 6.17 24.05 -34.75
CA PHE A 250 6.19 23.55 -33.36
C PHE A 250 5.05 24.13 -32.50
N SER A 251 4.58 25.34 -32.79
CA SER A 251 3.46 25.95 -32.06
C SER A 251 2.10 25.36 -32.43
N ALA A 252 1.94 24.82 -33.64
CA ALA A 252 0.71 24.21 -34.14
C ALA A 252 0.76 22.68 -34.05
N ASP A 253 1.62 22.05 -34.86
CA ASP A 253 1.63 20.61 -35.12
C ASP A 253 2.10 19.78 -33.90
N LEU A 254 2.82 20.35 -32.95
CA LEU A 254 3.20 19.66 -31.70
C LEU A 254 2.03 19.57 -30.71
N GLY A 255 1.01 20.44 -30.83
CA GLY A 255 -0.19 20.39 -30.00
C GLY A 255 -1.00 19.10 -30.19
N ASP A 256 -0.99 18.57 -31.41
CA ASP A 256 -1.61 17.29 -31.77
C ASP A 256 -0.77 16.06 -31.34
N CYS A 257 0.53 16.25 -31.06
CA CYS A 257 1.47 15.19 -30.66
C CYS A 257 1.37 14.86 -29.16
N LYS A 258 0.16 14.85 -28.61
CA LYS A 258 -0.07 14.62 -27.18
C LYS A 258 -0.09 13.11 -26.90
N VAL A 259 0.93 12.60 -26.22
CA VAL A 259 1.01 11.18 -25.83
C VAL A 259 -0.20 10.77 -25.01
N SER A 260 -0.86 9.67 -25.39
CA SER A 260 -2.00 9.14 -24.65
C SER A 260 -1.58 8.62 -23.29
N THR A 261 -2.03 9.30 -22.25
CA THR A 261 -2.06 8.75 -20.89
C THR A 261 -3.15 7.67 -20.83
N GLY A 262 -2.83 6.48 -21.33
CA GLY A 262 -3.53 5.28 -20.91
C GLY A 262 -3.47 5.17 -19.38
N ASP A 263 -4.52 4.64 -18.77
CA ASP A 263 -4.60 4.51 -17.31
C ASP A 263 -3.32 3.86 -16.77
N ASN A 264 -2.71 4.49 -15.77
CA ASN A 264 -1.52 3.94 -15.09
C ASN A 264 -1.90 2.80 -14.12
N ALA A 265 -3.01 2.13 -14.41
CA ALA A 265 -3.49 0.96 -13.72
C ALA A 265 -2.57 -0.24 -14.00
N SER A 266 -2.12 -0.88 -12.93
CA SER A 266 -2.04 -2.34 -12.88
C SER A 266 -3.32 -2.94 -13.49
N ALA A 267 -3.22 -4.03 -14.27
CA ALA A 267 -4.29 -4.57 -15.13
C ALA A 267 -5.62 -4.85 -14.40
N LEU A 268 -6.42 -3.80 -14.19
CA LEU A 268 -7.61 -3.77 -13.36
C LEU A 268 -8.59 -2.79 -14.02
N PRO A 269 -9.81 -3.22 -14.38
CA PRO A 269 -10.79 -2.34 -15.00
C PRO A 269 -11.37 -1.34 -13.98
N PRO A 270 -11.63 -0.08 -14.37
CA PRO A 270 -12.45 0.82 -13.57
C PRO A 270 -13.90 0.30 -13.52
N GLN A 271 -14.52 0.32 -12.34
CA GLN A 271 -15.93 -0.04 -12.20
C GLN A 271 -16.85 1.13 -12.56
N LYS A 272 -18.06 0.80 -13.01
CA LYS A 272 -19.09 1.78 -13.40
C LYS A 272 -19.52 2.62 -12.20
N ALA A 273 -19.64 3.94 -12.39
CA ALA A 273 -20.28 4.81 -11.41
C ALA A 273 -21.77 4.43 -11.24
N VAL A 274 -22.15 3.96 -10.06
CA VAL A 274 -23.54 3.63 -9.71
C VAL A 274 -24.14 4.77 -8.90
N ASN A 275 -24.84 5.68 -9.57
CA ASN A 275 -25.68 6.68 -8.88
C ASN A 275 -26.83 5.97 -8.14
N ARG A 276 -26.68 5.76 -6.83
CA ARG A 276 -27.76 5.24 -5.98
C ARG A 276 -28.68 6.36 -5.51
N SER A 277 -29.76 6.58 -6.25
CA SER A 277 -30.93 7.32 -5.79
C SER A 277 -32.20 6.49 -6.04
N GLY A 278 -32.59 5.68 -5.07
CA GLY A 278 -33.76 4.80 -5.15
C GLY A 278 -33.74 3.72 -4.06
N ARG A 279 -34.91 3.44 -3.47
CA ARG A 279 -35.08 2.37 -2.48
C ARG A 279 -35.12 1.00 -3.18
N PRO A 280 -34.73 -0.10 -2.51
CA PRO A 280 -34.90 -1.44 -3.05
C PRO A 280 -36.37 -1.85 -3.00
N ASP A 281 -36.77 -2.68 -3.96
CA ASP A 281 -37.95 -3.53 -3.86
C ASP A 281 -37.59 -4.90 -4.46
N LEU A 282 -38.15 -5.98 -3.92
CA LEU A 282 -37.83 -7.34 -4.37
C LEU A 282 -38.60 -7.66 -5.66
N LEU A 283 -37.99 -8.46 -6.55
CA LEU A 283 -38.65 -9.68 -7.01
C LEU A 283 -37.68 -10.68 -7.66
N GLN A 284 -38.04 -11.95 -7.50
CA GLN A 284 -37.26 -13.14 -7.82
C GLN A 284 -37.48 -13.56 -9.28
N LYS A 285 -36.41 -13.95 -10.00
CA LYS A 285 -36.52 -14.72 -11.25
C LYS A 285 -35.27 -15.53 -11.56
N GLN A 286 -35.41 -16.85 -11.54
CA GLN A 286 -34.46 -17.79 -12.14
C GLN A 286 -34.57 -17.72 -13.67
N ALA A 287 -33.47 -17.95 -14.38
CA ALA A 287 -33.48 -18.20 -15.82
C ALA A 287 -32.38 -19.22 -16.18
N ALA A 288 -32.79 -20.42 -16.60
CA ALA A 288 -31.86 -21.44 -17.09
C ALA A 288 -31.46 -21.15 -18.54
N LEU A 289 -30.16 -21.22 -18.84
CA LEU A 289 -29.65 -21.05 -20.21
C LEU A 289 -29.76 -22.38 -20.98
N ARG A 290 -30.46 -22.37 -22.11
CA ARG A 290 -30.40 -23.40 -23.15
C ARG A 290 -29.96 -22.77 -24.47
N PHE A 291 -29.10 -23.47 -25.20
CA PHE A 291 -28.60 -23.06 -26.51
C PHE A 291 -29.64 -23.22 -27.63
N SER A 292 -29.67 -22.28 -28.57
CA SER A 292 -30.03 -22.52 -29.98
C SER A 292 -29.39 -21.46 -30.89
N LYS A 293 -29.39 -21.67 -32.21
CA LYS A 293 -28.55 -20.94 -33.18
C LYS A 293 -29.33 -19.93 -34.03
N SER A 294 -28.62 -18.89 -34.48
CA SER A 294 -28.70 -18.17 -35.78
C SER A 294 -30.03 -18.08 -36.57
N ALA A 295 -30.36 -16.87 -37.06
CA ALA A 295 -30.37 -16.60 -38.52
C ALA A 295 -30.55 -15.10 -38.89
N ASP A 296 -29.69 -14.65 -39.83
CA ASP A 296 -29.90 -13.65 -40.91
C ASP A 296 -30.40 -12.20 -40.62
N SER A 297 -30.46 -11.36 -41.67
CA SER A 297 -30.49 -9.90 -41.56
C SER A 297 -31.08 -9.14 -42.78
N ARG A 298 -31.52 -7.88 -42.54
CA ARG A 298 -31.76 -6.78 -43.52
C ARG A 298 -32.98 -6.92 -44.49
N PRO A 299 -33.39 -5.87 -45.24
CA PRO A 299 -33.62 -4.46 -44.81
C PRO A 299 -34.85 -3.76 -45.49
N ARG A 300 -35.27 -2.58 -44.97
CA ARG A 300 -35.85 -1.40 -45.70
C ARG A 300 -35.96 -0.19 -44.73
N ARG A 301 -35.52 1.04 -45.06
CA ARG A 301 -36.12 2.14 -45.88
C ARG A 301 -37.40 2.75 -45.25
N ARG A 302 -37.68 4.08 -45.29
CA ARG A 302 -37.20 5.19 -46.16
C ARG A 302 -37.54 6.61 -45.60
N ALA A 303 -36.78 7.65 -46.03
CA ALA A 303 -37.16 9.10 -46.19
C ALA A 303 -37.49 9.91 -44.89
N SER A 304 -37.42 11.25 -44.78
CA SER A 304 -36.94 12.44 -45.55
C SER A 304 -37.05 13.70 -44.62
N VAL A 305 -36.67 14.98 -44.85
CA VAL A 305 -36.09 15.84 -45.93
C VAL A 305 -35.46 17.08 -45.20
N GLU A 306 -34.31 17.67 -45.60
CA GLU A 306 -34.09 18.97 -46.31
C GLU A 306 -34.96 20.20 -45.86
N VAL A 307 -34.55 21.48 -45.92
CA VAL A 307 -33.51 22.20 -46.71
C VAL A 307 -32.70 23.23 -45.85
N VAL A 308 -32.22 24.35 -46.43
CA VAL A 308 -31.46 25.50 -45.80
C VAL A 308 -31.94 26.84 -46.49
N PRO A 309 -31.24 28.01 -46.70
CA PRO A 309 -29.85 28.51 -46.39
C PRO A 309 -29.70 30.00 -45.89
N ILE A 310 -28.45 30.45 -45.59
CA ILE A 310 -27.88 31.85 -45.63
C ILE A 310 -28.48 32.95 -44.70
N GLY A 311 -27.76 33.93 -44.11
CA GLY A 311 -26.31 34.25 -44.00
C GLY A 311 -26.08 35.77 -43.67
N GLY A 312 -24.89 36.20 -43.17
CA GLY A 312 -24.57 37.65 -43.00
C GLY A 312 -23.36 38.02 -42.11
N VAL A 313 -22.61 39.07 -42.49
CA VAL A 313 -21.39 39.65 -41.84
C VAL A 313 -21.28 41.14 -42.26
N PRO A 314 -21.08 42.16 -41.36
CA PRO A 314 -19.75 42.84 -41.27
C PRO A 314 -19.39 43.73 -40.03
N ARG A 315 -18.07 43.88 -39.77
CA ARG A 315 -17.34 45.09 -39.23
C ARG A 315 -17.63 45.62 -37.79
N CYS A 316 -16.81 46.49 -37.15
CA CYS A 316 -15.33 46.69 -37.08
C CYS A 316 -14.93 47.79 -36.05
N SER A 317 -13.66 47.80 -35.61
CA SER A 317 -12.80 48.96 -35.23
C SER A 317 -12.60 49.43 -33.76
N ASN A 318 -11.36 49.92 -33.51
CA ASN A 318 -10.91 50.88 -32.46
C ASN A 318 -10.74 50.40 -30.99
N ARG A 319 -9.76 50.86 -30.18
CA ARG A 319 -8.71 51.91 -30.35
C ARG A 319 -7.47 51.74 -29.40
N HIS A 320 -6.35 52.37 -29.78
CA HIS A 320 -5.10 52.81 -29.08
C HIS A 320 -4.90 52.55 -27.55
N ALA A 321 -3.77 51.95 -27.08
CA ALA A 321 -2.42 52.53 -26.76
C ALA A 321 -2.23 52.75 -25.22
N ASN A 322 -1.04 52.92 -24.60
CA ASN A 322 0.26 53.45 -25.10
C ASN A 322 1.49 53.07 -24.19
N THR A 323 2.72 53.35 -24.68
CA THR A 323 3.97 53.69 -23.93
C THR A 323 4.92 52.60 -23.32
N VAL A 324 6.01 52.32 -24.06
CA VAL A 324 7.48 52.15 -23.75
C VAL A 324 7.93 52.25 -22.26
N ILE A 325 8.80 51.38 -21.69
CA ILE A 325 10.30 51.30 -21.68
C ILE A 325 10.75 50.01 -20.91
N GLY A 326 11.91 49.35 -21.11
CA GLY A 326 12.95 49.43 -22.17
C GLY A 326 14.43 49.23 -21.74
N THR A 327 15.18 48.37 -22.48
CA THR A 327 16.66 48.37 -22.76
C THR A 327 17.72 47.67 -21.87
N TRP A 328 18.83 47.26 -22.55
CA TRP A 328 20.13 46.65 -22.14
C TRP A 328 20.12 45.16 -21.75
N ASN A 329 20.82 44.20 -22.39
CA ASN A 329 22.22 44.04 -22.90
C ASN A 329 23.25 43.69 -21.78
N ASN A 330 24.21 42.77 -21.93
CA ASN A 330 24.56 41.91 -23.09
C ASN A 330 25.37 40.63 -22.69
N ASN A 331 25.40 39.66 -23.60
CA ASN A 331 26.44 38.65 -23.89
C ASN A 331 27.17 37.87 -22.77
N GLY A 332 27.14 36.53 -22.89
CA GLY A 332 28.22 35.63 -22.51
C GLY A 332 28.64 34.77 -23.71
N VAL A 333 29.92 34.41 -23.82
CA VAL A 333 30.49 33.55 -24.88
C VAL A 333 30.87 32.18 -24.28
N SER A 334 31.02 31.18 -25.14
CA SER A 334 31.35 29.78 -24.84
C SER A 334 32.78 29.58 -24.32
N ASP A 335 33.07 28.40 -23.76
CA ASP A 335 33.77 27.32 -24.47
C ASP A 335 33.64 26.00 -23.68
N ALA A 336 34.19 24.89 -24.19
CA ALA A 336 33.84 23.51 -23.83
C ALA A 336 35.06 22.67 -23.37
N ASP A 337 35.06 21.37 -23.73
CA ASP A 337 36.20 20.43 -23.75
C ASP A 337 36.75 19.93 -22.39
N GLU A 338 37.28 18.71 -22.26
CA GLU A 338 37.07 17.43 -22.99
C GLU A 338 37.40 16.25 -22.04
N LEU A 339 37.21 15.00 -22.48
CA LEU A 339 37.61 13.77 -21.78
C LEU A 339 39.14 13.55 -21.77
N THR A 340 39.62 12.79 -20.78
CA THR A 340 40.85 11.98 -20.92
C THR A 340 40.81 10.77 -19.99
N ASP A 341 41.48 9.70 -20.40
CA ASP A 341 41.57 8.40 -19.71
C ASP A 341 43.01 8.14 -19.24
N CYS A 342 43.15 7.44 -18.11
CA CYS A 342 44.38 6.76 -17.70
C CYS A 342 44.12 5.80 -16.51
N GLY A 343 44.38 4.51 -16.70
CA GLY A 343 44.30 3.48 -15.64
C GLY A 343 45.62 3.21 -14.92
N VAL A 344 45.55 2.51 -13.78
CA VAL A 344 46.68 1.95 -13.01
C VAL A 344 46.27 0.58 -12.45
N GLU A 345 47.20 -0.36 -12.34
CA GLU A 345 46.98 -1.77 -11.99
C GLU A 345 47.31 -2.11 -10.51
N ASN A 346 46.83 -3.28 -10.05
CA ASN A 346 47.29 -4.04 -8.87
C ASN A 346 47.05 -3.41 -7.47
N GLU A 347 47.02 -4.17 -6.36
CA GLU A 347 47.24 -5.61 -6.13
C GLU A 347 45.97 -6.33 -5.61
N GLY A 348 45.99 -7.67 -5.59
CA GLY A 348 44.81 -8.50 -5.29
C GLY A 348 44.64 -8.94 -3.83
N GLY A 349 43.41 -9.29 -3.46
CA GLY A 349 43.05 -10.01 -2.25
C GLY A 349 42.19 -11.23 -2.59
N VAL A 350 42.34 -12.33 -1.85
CA VAL A 350 41.64 -13.59 -2.14
C VAL A 350 40.23 -13.57 -1.55
N GLU A 351 39.21 -13.52 -2.41
CA GLU A 351 37.84 -13.85 -2.02
C GLU A 351 37.59 -15.34 -2.23
N GLY A 352 37.14 -16.03 -1.17
CA GLY A 352 36.67 -17.40 -1.27
C GLY A 352 35.17 -17.41 -1.57
N GLU A 353 34.78 -17.98 -2.71
CA GLU A 353 33.37 -18.09 -3.09
C GLU A 353 32.64 -19.05 -2.14
N ALA A 354 31.61 -18.54 -1.46
CA ALA A 354 30.69 -19.33 -0.65
C ALA A 354 29.33 -19.36 -1.34
N GLU A 355 29.13 -20.33 -2.23
CA GLU A 355 27.79 -20.68 -2.71
C GLU A 355 26.94 -21.13 -1.51
N VAL A 356 25.82 -20.45 -1.26
CA VAL A 356 24.80 -20.92 -0.32
C VAL A 356 23.71 -21.61 -1.12
N SER A 357 23.74 -22.95 -1.10
CA SER A 357 22.77 -23.79 -1.82
C SER A 357 21.35 -23.66 -1.26
N VAL A 358 20.38 -23.95 -2.12
CA VAL A 358 18.98 -24.15 -1.71
C VAL A 358 18.80 -25.56 -1.13
N ASP A 359 19.26 -25.77 0.10
CA ASP A 359 18.92 -26.95 0.93
C ASP A 359 19.31 -26.70 2.41
N ASP A 360 18.49 -25.99 3.19
CA ASP A 360 18.63 -25.95 4.67
C ASP A 360 17.37 -25.48 5.44
N ILE A 361 16.18 -26.01 5.10
CA ILE A 361 14.98 -25.94 5.98
C ILE A 361 14.24 -27.28 5.99
N LEU A 362 14.93 -28.37 6.35
CA LEU A 362 14.26 -29.65 6.64
C LEU A 362 15.06 -30.52 7.64
N GLY A 363 14.84 -30.31 8.94
CA GLY A 363 15.49 -31.10 9.99
C GLY A 363 15.28 -30.52 11.38
N GLY A 364 14.25 -31.00 12.10
CA GLY A 364 13.93 -30.45 13.43
C GLY A 364 12.77 -31.07 14.20
N LEU A 365 12.13 -32.13 13.69
CA LEU A 365 11.09 -32.84 14.45
C LEU A 365 11.72 -33.93 15.32
N ARG A 366 11.72 -33.72 16.63
CA ARG A 366 11.64 -34.81 17.61
C ARG A 366 10.25 -34.77 18.24
N PHE A 367 9.53 -35.87 18.14
CA PHE A 367 8.39 -36.15 18.98
C PHE A 367 8.92 -36.83 20.25
N ASP A 368 8.65 -36.24 21.41
CA ASP A 368 8.69 -36.95 22.68
C ASP A 368 7.22 -37.18 23.09
N ASP A 369 6.81 -38.44 23.22
CA ASP A 369 5.42 -38.80 23.53
C ASP A 369 5.04 -38.44 24.96
N ALA A 370 3.91 -37.74 25.14
CA ALA A 370 3.33 -37.43 26.43
C ALA A 370 1.79 -37.55 26.39
N GLU A 371 1.24 -38.44 27.20
CA GLU A 371 -0.21 -38.69 27.27
C GLU A 371 -1.01 -37.46 27.78
N PRO A 372 -2.26 -37.27 27.32
CA PRO A 372 -3.10 -36.14 27.71
C PRO A 372 -3.66 -36.29 29.14
N LYS A 373 -2.92 -35.82 30.14
CA LYS A 373 -3.47 -35.61 31.49
C LYS A 373 -4.29 -34.33 31.54
N GLY A 374 -5.61 -34.47 31.48
CA GLY A 374 -6.55 -33.37 31.61
C GLY A 374 -6.43 -32.65 32.96
N VAL A 375 -6.19 -31.35 32.92
CA VAL A 375 -6.20 -30.44 34.07
C VAL A 375 -7.00 -29.20 33.68
N GLY A 376 -8.14 -28.98 34.34
CA GLY A 376 -9.02 -27.84 34.06
C GLY A 376 -8.31 -26.50 34.33
N ARG A 377 -8.38 -25.57 33.37
CA ARG A 377 -7.74 -24.24 33.47
C ARG A 377 -8.57 -23.29 34.34
N THR A 378 -8.42 -23.37 35.65
CA THR A 378 -8.84 -22.28 36.54
C THR A 378 -7.93 -21.06 36.32
N GLN A 379 -8.37 -20.09 35.52
CA GLN A 379 -7.67 -18.81 35.41
C GLN A 379 -7.77 -18.06 36.75
N GLN A 380 -6.66 -17.49 37.21
CA GLN A 380 -6.64 -16.66 38.42
C GLN A 380 -6.93 -15.19 38.07
N PRO A 381 -7.50 -14.40 39.00
CA PRO A 381 -7.78 -12.97 38.79
C PRO A 381 -6.50 -12.19 38.47
N ILE A 382 -6.64 -11.12 37.67
CA ILE A 382 -5.51 -10.45 37.01
C ILE A 382 -4.69 -9.59 37.99
N LYS A 383 -3.78 -10.22 38.74
CA LYS A 383 -2.81 -9.54 39.60
C LYS A 383 -1.62 -9.00 38.80
N TRP A 384 -1.69 -7.71 38.47
CA TRP A 384 -0.53 -6.94 38.01
C TRP A 384 0.45 -6.67 39.16
N THR A 385 1.75 -6.59 38.83
CA THR A 385 2.80 -6.15 39.77
C THR A 385 3.62 -5.04 39.10
N PRO A 386 3.90 -3.91 39.77
CA PRO A 386 4.73 -2.86 39.20
C PRO A 386 6.13 -3.39 38.82
N ARG A 387 6.48 -3.27 37.54
CA ARG A 387 7.85 -3.46 37.02
C ARG A 387 8.25 -2.20 36.27
N GLU A 388 9.49 -1.75 36.46
CA GLU A 388 10.04 -0.64 35.67
C GLU A 388 9.99 -0.97 34.18
N MET A 389 9.16 -0.25 33.42
CA MET A 389 9.04 -0.45 31.99
C MET A 389 10.24 0.17 31.26
N LYS A 390 11.17 -0.68 30.81
CA LYS A 390 12.26 -0.26 29.93
C LYS A 390 11.69 0.31 28.63
N LYS A 391 12.20 1.46 28.18
CA LYS A 391 11.82 2.06 26.89
C LYS A 391 12.00 1.05 25.75
N GLN A 392 11.03 0.98 24.84
CA GLN A 392 11.01 -0.05 23.80
C GLN A 392 12.02 0.23 22.67
N GLY A 393 12.83 -0.77 22.32
CA GLY A 393 13.77 -0.75 21.19
C GLY A 393 15.24 -0.50 21.54
N GLU A 394 16.14 -0.89 20.64
CA GLU A 394 17.60 -0.75 20.77
C GLU A 394 18.07 0.65 20.31
N ALA A 395 18.86 1.36 21.11
CA ALA A 395 19.32 2.72 20.77
C ALA A 395 20.40 2.72 19.68
N ILE A 396 20.11 3.34 18.53
CA ILE A 396 20.95 3.32 17.32
C ILE A 396 22.14 4.29 17.46
N SER A 397 23.18 3.83 18.13
CA SER A 397 24.44 4.57 18.35
C SER A 397 25.51 4.25 17.28
N LYS A 398 26.62 5.00 17.29
CA LYS A 398 27.71 4.84 16.32
C LYS A 398 28.33 3.44 16.43
N GLY A 399 28.21 2.66 15.35
CA GLY A 399 28.61 1.25 15.29
C GLY A 399 27.44 0.29 15.06
N HIS A 400 26.20 0.71 15.32
CA HIS A 400 25.01 -0.07 14.98
C HIS A 400 24.79 -0.14 13.45
N LYS A 401 24.37 -1.31 12.94
CA LYS A 401 24.23 -1.64 11.50
C LYS A 401 23.45 -0.62 10.66
N ASN A 402 22.46 0.05 11.28
CA ASN A 402 21.56 1.01 10.63
C ASN A 402 21.91 2.48 10.94
N TYR A 403 23.02 2.76 11.63
CA TYR A 403 23.43 4.12 12.06
C TYR A 403 23.56 5.11 10.89
N GLU A 404 24.28 4.74 9.83
CA GLU A 404 24.41 5.56 8.60
C GLU A 404 23.04 5.86 7.96
N LEU A 405 22.12 4.90 7.96
CA LEU A 405 20.78 5.08 7.39
C LEU A 405 19.94 6.06 8.22
N VAL A 406 20.05 6.00 9.55
CA VAL A 406 19.39 6.93 10.48
C VAL A 406 19.98 8.34 10.35
N LEU A 407 21.30 8.50 10.29
CA LEU A 407 21.95 9.79 10.10
C LEU A 407 21.49 10.46 8.79
N ASN A 408 21.45 9.70 7.70
CA ASN A 408 20.95 10.18 6.40
C ASN A 408 19.45 10.50 6.40
N LEU A 409 18.65 9.77 7.19
CA LEU A 409 17.24 10.10 7.42
C LEU A 409 17.10 11.44 8.15
N GLN A 410 17.80 11.63 9.27
CA GLN A 410 17.69 12.84 10.10
C GLN A 410 18.14 14.09 9.34
N LEU A 411 19.22 14.01 8.57
CA LEU A 411 19.69 15.10 7.70
C LEU A 411 18.68 15.43 6.59
N GLY A 412 18.10 14.40 5.96
CA GLY A 412 17.09 14.57 4.92
C GLY A 412 15.79 15.19 5.43
N VAL A 413 15.24 14.69 6.55
CA VAL A 413 14.02 15.24 7.17
C VAL A 413 14.26 16.69 7.64
N ARG A 414 15.38 16.97 8.30
CA ARG A 414 15.75 18.33 8.73
C ARG A 414 15.80 19.31 7.55
N HIS A 415 16.38 18.91 6.41
CA HIS A 415 16.39 19.72 5.19
C HIS A 415 15.00 19.88 4.57
N ALA A 416 14.22 18.80 4.46
CA ALA A 416 12.90 18.80 3.83
C ALA A 416 11.88 19.67 4.59
N VAL A 417 11.97 19.71 5.93
CA VAL A 417 11.07 20.51 6.77
C VAL A 417 11.56 21.95 6.92
N GLY A 418 12.83 22.17 7.25
CA GLY A 418 13.37 23.49 7.61
C GLY A 418 13.39 24.52 6.47
N ARG A 419 13.20 24.12 5.21
CA ARG A 419 13.35 24.98 4.03
C ARG A 419 12.05 25.48 3.40
N LEU A 420 10.88 25.15 3.96
CA LEU A 420 9.59 25.26 3.26
C LEU A 420 8.51 26.03 4.05
N PRO A 421 8.23 27.32 3.73
CA PRO A 421 7.38 28.21 4.53
C PRO A 421 5.91 27.77 4.57
N GLU A 422 5.29 27.88 5.75
CA GLU A 422 3.92 27.43 6.10
C GLU A 422 2.87 27.44 4.96
N PRO A 423 2.05 26.38 4.83
CA PRO A 423 0.91 26.40 3.93
C PRO A 423 -0.14 27.40 4.42
N LYS A 424 -0.45 28.39 3.56
CA LYS A 424 -1.44 29.45 3.80
C LYS A 424 -2.90 29.01 3.66
N THR A 425 -3.14 27.82 3.12
CA THR A 425 -4.48 27.23 2.93
C THR A 425 -4.41 25.71 3.03
N LEU A 426 -5.54 25.09 3.37
CA LEU A 426 -5.75 23.63 3.34
C LEU A 426 -6.24 23.14 1.96
N ASP A 427 -6.51 24.02 1.02
CA ASP A 427 -6.96 23.65 -0.33
C ASP A 427 -5.77 23.48 -1.28
N LEU A 428 -5.57 22.23 -1.72
CA LEU A 428 -4.42 21.83 -2.53
C LEU A 428 -4.85 21.54 -3.97
N LYS A 429 -4.07 22.03 -4.93
CA LYS A 429 -4.24 21.69 -6.36
C LYS A 429 -3.85 20.24 -6.60
N THR A 430 -4.48 19.58 -7.57
CA THR A 430 -4.21 18.17 -7.94
C THR A 430 -2.71 17.91 -8.22
N SER A 431 -1.98 18.88 -8.76
CA SER A 431 -0.53 18.78 -9.00
C SER A 431 0.30 18.57 -7.73
N ALA A 432 -0.18 18.99 -6.55
CA ALA A 432 0.51 18.77 -5.28
C ALA A 432 0.61 17.27 -4.90
N PHE A 433 -0.26 16.45 -5.48
CA PHE A 433 -0.33 15.01 -5.26
C PHE A 433 0.47 14.21 -6.30
N ASP A 434 1.13 14.84 -7.28
CA ASP A 434 1.89 14.12 -8.32
C ASP A 434 3.27 13.67 -7.79
N PRO A 435 3.54 12.35 -7.64
CA PRO A 435 4.85 11.86 -7.24
C PRO A 435 5.92 11.99 -8.33
N LYS A 436 5.59 12.45 -9.54
CA LYS A 436 6.53 12.62 -10.67
C LYS A 436 7.45 13.84 -10.54
N GLU A 437 7.31 14.70 -9.53
CA GLU A 437 8.35 15.66 -9.16
C GLU A 437 9.63 14.89 -8.75
N LYS A 438 10.52 14.62 -9.72
CA LYS A 438 11.75 13.82 -9.57
C LYS A 438 12.92 14.64 -9.00
N ILE A 439 12.66 15.62 -8.14
CA ILE A 439 13.71 16.41 -7.48
C ILE A 439 14.45 15.48 -6.51
N TRP A 440 15.72 15.22 -6.82
CA TRP A 440 16.64 14.50 -5.94
C TRP A 440 17.69 15.47 -5.39
N THR A 441 17.65 15.74 -4.09
CA THR A 441 18.66 16.58 -3.43
C THR A 441 19.91 15.74 -3.16
N ARG A 442 21.09 16.19 -3.60
CA ARG A 442 22.38 15.55 -3.30
C ARG A 442 22.94 16.05 -1.97
N PHE A 443 23.36 15.12 -1.13
CA PHE A 443 24.08 15.36 0.11
C PHE A 443 25.47 14.71 -0.01
N PRO A 444 26.49 15.45 -0.50
CA PRO A 444 27.89 15.02 -0.41
C PRO A 444 28.46 15.40 0.97
N PRO A 445 29.50 14.71 1.49
CA PRO A 445 30.05 14.96 2.83
C PRO A 445 30.43 16.44 3.07
N GLU A 446 30.98 17.08 2.03
CA GLU A 446 31.45 18.48 2.03
C GLU A 446 30.29 19.51 2.01
N GLY A 447 29.06 19.05 1.79
CA GLY A 447 27.87 19.90 1.64
C GLY A 447 27.74 20.55 0.25
N THR A 448 26.73 21.41 0.10
CA THR A 448 26.49 22.20 -1.11
C THR A 448 25.92 23.58 -0.73
N LYS A 449 25.66 24.45 -1.71
CA LYS A 449 24.87 25.68 -1.52
C LYS A 449 23.44 25.45 -0.96
N GLN A 450 22.96 24.21 -0.87
CA GLN A 450 21.62 23.87 -0.37
C GLN A 450 21.62 22.84 0.77
N THR A 451 22.73 22.15 1.04
CA THR A 451 22.83 21.07 2.03
C THR A 451 24.05 21.28 2.92
N PRO A 452 23.94 21.11 4.26
CA PRO A 452 25.08 21.31 5.15
C PRO A 452 26.16 20.23 4.94
N PRO A 453 27.43 20.52 5.29
CA PRO A 453 28.46 19.49 5.47
C PRO A 453 28.05 18.49 6.56
N HIS A 454 28.48 17.24 6.44
CA HIS A 454 28.10 16.16 7.35
C HIS A 454 29.11 14.98 7.34
N GLN A 455 28.97 14.06 8.30
CA GLN A 455 29.91 12.95 8.52
C GLN A 455 29.50 11.62 7.86
N SER A 456 28.37 11.56 7.13
CA SER A 456 27.93 10.35 6.42
C SER A 456 28.50 10.30 4.98
N CYS A 457 28.34 9.16 4.33
CA CYS A 457 28.67 8.97 2.91
C CYS A 457 27.73 9.79 1.99
N GLU A 458 28.11 9.98 0.71
CA GLU A 458 27.21 10.65 -0.24
C GLU A 458 25.88 9.89 -0.37
N PHE A 459 24.77 10.59 -0.13
CA PHE A 459 23.44 10.11 -0.44
C PHE A 459 22.63 11.09 -1.29
N LYS A 460 21.53 10.59 -1.86
CA LYS A 460 20.54 11.40 -2.59
C LYS A 460 19.17 11.19 -1.95
N TRP A 461 18.53 12.31 -1.63
CA TRP A 461 17.24 12.38 -0.95
C TRP A 461 16.13 12.66 -1.96
N LYS A 462 14.95 12.05 -1.75
CA LYS A 462 13.70 12.48 -2.38
C LYS A 462 12.56 12.52 -1.37
N ASP A 463 11.84 13.64 -1.35
CA ASP A 463 10.51 13.78 -0.77
C ASP A 463 9.42 13.40 -1.77
N TYR A 464 8.31 12.85 -1.30
CA TYR A 464 7.11 12.64 -2.11
C TYR A 464 6.00 13.59 -1.65
N CYS A 465 5.38 14.30 -2.60
CA CYS A 465 4.24 15.21 -2.36
C CYS A 465 4.44 16.13 -1.14
N PRO A 466 5.59 16.83 -1.00
CA PRO A 466 6.00 17.48 0.26
C PRO A 466 5.01 18.55 0.74
N LEU A 467 4.31 19.22 -0.18
CA LEU A 467 3.23 20.15 0.14
C LEU A 467 2.07 19.46 0.87
N VAL A 468 1.67 18.26 0.44
CA VAL A 468 0.57 17.50 1.05
C VAL A 468 0.93 17.09 2.47
N PHE A 469 2.09 16.45 2.68
CA PHE A 469 2.53 16.01 4.02
C PHE A 469 2.81 17.15 4.99
N ARG A 470 3.20 18.32 4.50
CA ARG A 470 3.30 19.53 5.33
C ARG A 470 1.93 20.06 5.74
N THR A 471 0.93 20.03 4.85
CA THR A 471 -0.43 20.46 5.19
C THR A 471 -1.17 19.42 6.05
N LEU A 472 -0.87 18.11 5.89
CA LEU A 472 -1.30 17.05 6.81
C LEU A 472 -0.76 17.29 8.23
N ARG A 473 0.54 17.61 8.40
CA ARG A 473 1.09 17.98 9.72
C ARG A 473 0.33 19.15 10.36
N LYS A 474 0.02 20.21 9.59
CA LYS A 474 -0.77 21.35 10.06
C LYS A 474 -2.21 20.95 10.45
N LEU A 475 -2.86 20.11 9.65
CA LEU A 475 -4.19 19.55 9.94
C LEU A 475 -4.19 18.69 11.22
N PHE A 476 -3.10 17.95 11.44
CA PHE A 476 -2.87 17.13 12.64
C PHE A 476 -2.36 17.93 13.85
N ARG A 477 -2.32 19.27 13.76
CA ARG A 477 -1.85 20.20 14.81
C ARG A 477 -0.41 19.93 15.28
N VAL A 478 0.44 19.41 14.38
CA VAL A 478 1.88 19.18 14.62
C VAL A 478 2.69 20.38 14.18
N ASP A 479 3.42 20.98 15.12
CA ASP A 479 4.37 22.06 14.84
C ASP A 479 5.61 21.54 14.05
N PRO A 480 6.12 22.28 13.05
CA PRO A 480 7.27 21.85 12.26
C PRO A 480 8.59 21.74 13.01
N ALA A 481 8.83 22.56 14.04
CA ALA A 481 10.06 22.54 14.84
C ALA A 481 10.04 21.37 15.84
N ASP A 482 8.93 21.15 16.53
CA ASP A 482 8.71 19.97 17.39
C ASP A 482 8.93 18.66 16.63
N TYR A 483 8.36 18.56 15.43
CA TYR A 483 8.54 17.43 14.53
C TYR A 483 10.02 17.23 14.13
N MET A 484 10.76 18.31 13.87
CA MET A 484 12.20 18.24 13.61
C MET A 484 13.01 17.87 14.84
N MET A 485 12.65 18.33 16.04
CA MET A 485 13.37 18.02 17.28
C MET A 485 13.16 16.56 17.72
N SER A 486 11.93 16.05 17.62
CA SER A 486 11.59 14.66 17.94
C SER A 486 12.35 13.64 17.08
N ILE A 487 12.46 13.91 15.77
CA ILE A 487 13.04 12.97 14.80
C ILE A 487 14.53 13.22 14.57
N CYS A 488 14.93 14.50 14.54
CA CYS A 488 16.24 14.96 14.07
C CYS A 488 16.99 15.80 15.14
N GLY A 489 16.60 15.70 16.41
CA GLY A 489 17.30 16.33 17.53
C GLY A 489 18.65 15.64 17.85
N ASN A 490 19.13 15.86 19.08
CA ASN A 490 20.33 15.17 19.60
C ASN A 490 20.01 13.77 20.15
N ASP A 491 18.72 13.45 20.29
CA ASP A 491 18.22 12.20 20.82
C ASP A 491 18.37 11.04 19.82
N VAL A 492 18.61 9.85 20.36
CA VAL A 492 18.88 8.63 19.59
C VAL A 492 17.57 7.92 19.24
N LEU A 493 17.35 7.62 17.96
CA LEU A 493 16.23 6.76 17.53
C LEU A 493 16.44 5.32 17.98
N ARG A 494 15.34 4.62 18.32
CA ARG A 494 15.37 3.23 18.78
C ARG A 494 14.88 2.28 17.69
N GLU A 495 15.61 1.20 17.39
CA GLU A 495 15.17 0.14 16.48
C GLU A 495 14.23 -0.82 17.20
N LEU A 496 13.05 -1.05 16.63
CA LEU A 496 12.11 -2.06 17.10
C LEU A 496 12.39 -3.39 16.39
N SER A 497 12.84 -4.38 17.17
CA SER A 497 13.00 -5.77 16.72
C SER A 497 11.67 -6.36 16.29
N SER A 498 11.40 -6.31 14.99
CA SER A 498 10.14 -6.75 14.37
C SER A 498 10.43 -7.84 13.34
N PRO A 499 10.46 -9.12 13.74
CA PRO A 499 10.52 -10.27 12.83
C PRO A 499 9.17 -10.50 12.12
N GLY A 500 8.55 -9.42 11.62
CA GLY A 500 7.28 -9.44 10.92
C GLY A 500 7.43 -9.95 9.49
N LYS A 501 6.38 -10.59 8.96
CA LYS A 501 6.30 -11.16 7.60
C LYS A 501 6.63 -10.17 6.46
N SER A 502 6.68 -8.86 6.75
CA SER A 502 7.09 -7.80 5.83
C SER A 502 8.60 -7.74 5.61
N GLY A 503 9.44 -8.07 6.60
CA GLY A 503 10.88 -7.74 6.58
C GLY A 503 11.16 -6.23 6.63
N SER A 504 10.25 -5.44 7.21
CA SER A 504 10.39 -3.97 7.34
C SER A 504 11.01 -3.60 8.68
N PHE A 505 12.05 -2.75 8.67
CA PHE A 505 12.55 -2.12 9.88
C PHE A 505 11.57 -1.04 10.38
N PHE A 506 11.50 -0.90 11.70
CA PHE A 506 10.76 0.16 12.38
C PHE A 506 11.71 0.91 13.32
N TYR A 507 11.69 2.23 13.27
CA TYR A 507 12.37 3.11 14.23
C TYR A 507 11.36 3.92 15.03
N LEU A 508 11.71 4.27 16.27
CA LEU A 508 10.87 5.00 17.22
C LEU A 508 11.65 6.21 17.76
N THR A 509 11.01 7.38 17.85
CA THR A 509 11.62 8.58 18.43
C THR A 509 11.82 8.44 19.94
N ASN A 510 12.76 9.19 20.53
CA ASN A 510 13.07 9.02 21.96
C ASN A 510 11.89 9.42 22.87
N ASP A 511 11.11 10.40 22.41
CA ASP A 511 9.87 10.91 23.02
C ASP A 511 8.62 10.08 22.65
N ASP A 512 8.79 8.95 21.97
CA ASP A 512 7.74 8.00 21.60
C ASP A 512 6.60 8.57 20.73
N ARG A 513 6.70 9.80 20.21
CA ARG A 513 5.65 10.45 19.39
C ARG A 513 5.53 9.87 17.97
N TYR A 514 6.64 9.52 17.32
CA TYR A 514 6.65 9.10 15.91
C TYR A 514 7.33 7.75 15.69
N MET A 515 6.74 6.97 14.80
CA MET A 515 7.33 5.75 14.23
C MET A 515 7.79 6.00 12.80
N ILE A 516 8.83 5.28 12.38
CA ILE A 516 9.36 5.33 11.01
C ILE A 516 9.40 3.90 10.48
N LYS A 517 8.54 3.58 9.50
CA LYS A 517 8.46 2.24 8.89
C LYS A 517 9.16 2.25 7.53
N THR A 518 10.09 1.32 7.28
CA THR A 518 10.67 1.15 5.95
C THR A 518 9.69 0.46 5.00
N MET A 519 9.50 1.01 3.80
CA MET A 519 8.41 0.64 2.88
C MET A 519 8.91 -0.02 1.59
N LYS A 520 8.19 -1.05 1.12
CA LYS A 520 8.39 -1.65 -0.21
C LYS A 520 7.90 -0.71 -1.31
N LYS A 521 8.40 -0.92 -2.53
CA LYS A 521 8.00 -0.12 -3.72
C LYS A 521 6.50 -0.25 -4.03
N SER A 522 5.87 -1.37 -3.66
CA SER A 522 4.43 -1.62 -3.75
C SER A 522 3.64 -0.74 -2.77
N GLU A 523 3.91 -0.84 -1.46
CA GLU A 523 3.23 -0.04 -0.41
C GLU A 523 3.33 1.47 -0.70
N VAL A 524 4.47 1.95 -1.22
CA VAL A 524 4.63 3.35 -1.64
C VAL A 524 3.77 3.71 -2.87
N LYS A 525 3.51 2.79 -3.80
CA LYS A 525 2.50 3.03 -4.87
C LYS A 525 1.09 3.14 -4.27
N VAL A 526 0.74 2.31 -3.28
CA VAL A 526 -0.58 2.33 -2.63
C VAL A 526 -0.81 3.67 -1.90
N LEU A 527 0.14 4.07 -1.03
CA LEU A 527 0.07 5.34 -0.32
C LEU A 527 -0.06 6.54 -1.27
N LEU A 528 0.66 6.52 -2.40
CA LEU A 528 0.58 7.59 -3.41
C LEU A 528 -0.71 7.58 -4.23
N ARG A 529 -1.31 6.40 -4.47
CA ARG A 529 -2.63 6.28 -5.11
C ARG A 529 -3.72 6.90 -4.22
N MET A 530 -3.76 6.47 -2.96
CA MET A 530 -4.81 6.85 -2.02
C MET A 530 -4.62 8.25 -1.42
N LEU A 531 -3.46 8.90 -1.59
CA LEU A 531 -3.11 10.17 -0.94
C LEU A 531 -4.17 11.28 -1.09
N PRO A 532 -4.85 11.47 -2.25
CA PRO A 532 -5.92 12.46 -2.38
C PRO A 532 -7.17 12.11 -1.56
N ALA A 533 -7.58 10.83 -1.55
CA ALA A 533 -8.72 10.36 -0.76
C ALA A 533 -8.42 10.42 0.74
N TYR A 534 -7.24 9.93 1.15
CA TYR A 534 -6.70 10.02 2.50
C TYR A 534 -6.68 11.46 3.02
N TYR A 535 -6.18 12.41 2.20
CA TYR A 535 -6.17 13.83 2.56
C TYR A 535 -7.56 14.41 2.80
N ASN A 536 -8.53 14.04 1.95
CA ASN A 536 -9.91 14.49 2.10
C ASN A 536 -10.63 13.82 3.28
N HIS A 537 -10.32 12.56 3.58
CA HIS A 537 -10.85 11.80 4.72
C HIS A 537 -10.51 12.49 6.05
N PHE A 538 -9.23 12.81 6.25
CA PHE A 538 -8.77 13.55 7.43
C PHE A 538 -9.27 15.01 7.50
N ARG A 539 -9.65 15.62 6.36
CA ARG A 539 -10.34 16.93 6.36
C ARG A 539 -11.82 16.83 6.73
N ALA A 540 -12.45 15.68 6.51
CA ALA A 540 -13.87 15.46 6.79
C ALA A 540 -14.14 14.93 8.20
N PHE A 541 -13.20 14.17 8.80
CA PHE A 541 -13.40 13.46 10.06
C PHE A 541 -12.22 13.66 11.03
N GLU A 542 -12.34 14.56 12.01
CA GLU A 542 -11.26 14.78 13.01
C GLU A 542 -10.98 13.54 13.86
N ASN A 543 -12.02 12.73 14.14
CA ASN A 543 -11.94 11.55 15.00
C ASN A 543 -11.50 10.26 14.27
N THR A 544 -11.08 10.32 13.00
CA THR A 544 -10.70 9.10 12.25
C THR A 544 -9.61 8.30 12.96
N LEU A 545 -9.83 6.99 13.03
CA LEU A 545 -8.94 6.01 13.66
C LEU A 545 -7.81 5.59 12.73
N VAL A 546 -7.90 5.91 11.44
CA VAL A 546 -6.88 5.65 10.42
C VAL A 546 -5.52 6.20 10.87
N THR A 547 -4.43 5.44 10.67
CA THR A 547 -3.09 5.89 11.08
C THR A 547 -2.64 7.18 10.34
N LYS A 548 -1.97 8.06 11.09
CA LYS A 548 -1.56 9.42 10.66
C LYS A 548 -0.17 9.38 10.03
N PHE A 549 -0.05 9.78 8.77
CA PHE A 549 1.22 9.87 8.02
C PHE A 549 1.71 11.32 7.93
N PHE A 550 2.92 11.58 8.41
CA PHE A 550 3.51 12.92 8.51
C PHE A 550 4.55 13.24 7.42
N GLY A 551 5.07 12.21 6.74
CA GLY A 551 6.03 12.34 5.65
C GLY A 551 6.33 11.02 4.94
N LEU A 552 6.65 11.09 3.65
CA LEU A 552 7.00 9.95 2.79
C LEU A 552 8.27 10.29 2.01
N HIS A 553 9.33 9.50 2.18
CA HIS A 553 10.68 9.86 1.74
C HIS A 553 11.44 8.66 1.16
N CYS A 554 12.55 8.94 0.48
CA CYS A 554 13.47 7.93 -0.05
C CYS A 554 14.93 8.40 0.01
N VAL A 555 15.78 7.56 0.59
CA VAL A 555 17.24 7.69 0.56
C VAL A 555 17.78 6.74 -0.51
N LYS A 556 18.58 7.28 -1.43
CA LYS A 556 19.44 6.50 -2.32
C LYS A 556 20.89 6.62 -1.86
N LEU A 557 21.47 5.52 -1.41
CA LEU A 557 22.88 5.45 -1.01
C LEU A 557 23.78 5.38 -2.26
N THR A 558 24.96 6.03 -2.20
CA THR A 558 25.92 6.04 -3.31
C THR A 558 26.96 4.94 -3.10
N GLY A 559 27.18 4.13 -4.14
CA GLY A 559 28.07 2.96 -4.13
C GLY A 559 27.64 1.94 -5.20
N ALA A 560 28.35 0.83 -5.37
CA ALA A 560 28.10 -0.12 -6.47
C ALA A 560 26.63 -0.59 -6.58
N ALA A 561 25.99 -0.93 -5.45
CA ALA A 561 24.63 -1.45 -5.41
C ALA A 561 23.49 -0.40 -5.44
N GLN A 562 23.79 0.91 -5.40
CA GLN A 562 22.85 2.05 -5.56
C GLN A 562 21.48 1.90 -4.83
N ARG A 563 21.48 1.31 -3.62
CA ARG A 563 20.26 0.87 -2.90
C ARG A 563 19.33 2.06 -2.58
N LYS A 564 18.02 1.84 -2.78
CA LYS A 564 16.93 2.83 -2.53
C LYS A 564 16.04 2.38 -1.37
N VAL A 565 16.29 2.93 -0.17
CA VAL A 565 15.44 2.75 1.00
C VAL A 565 14.31 3.77 0.94
N ARG A 566 13.06 3.33 1.09
CA ARG A 566 11.88 4.21 1.26
C ARG A 566 11.37 4.05 2.68
N PHE A 567 10.78 5.09 3.23
CA PHE A 567 10.12 5.02 4.52
C PHE A 567 8.98 6.04 4.62
N VAL A 568 8.02 5.72 5.49
CA VAL A 568 6.97 6.64 5.92
C VAL A 568 7.19 6.97 7.39
N ILE A 569 6.93 8.23 7.75
CA ILE A 569 6.92 8.70 9.13
C ILE A 569 5.45 8.77 9.55
N MET A 570 5.10 8.11 10.65
CA MET A 570 3.73 7.88 11.10
C MET A 570 3.60 8.08 12.61
N GLY A 571 2.38 8.27 13.10
CA GLY A 571 2.13 8.41 14.54
C GLY A 571 2.30 7.10 15.29
N ASN A 572 2.97 7.15 16.44
CA ASN A 572 2.86 6.06 17.41
C ASN A 572 1.47 6.13 18.06
N LEU A 573 0.70 5.04 17.97
CA LEU A 573 -0.61 4.95 18.61
C LEU A 573 -0.50 4.86 20.15
N PHE A 574 0.61 4.31 20.64
CA PHE A 574 0.89 4.14 22.07
C PHE A 574 1.84 5.23 22.60
N CYS A 575 1.75 6.44 22.03
CA CYS A 575 2.26 7.66 22.64
C CYS A 575 1.34 7.99 23.84
N SER A 576 1.68 7.46 25.01
CA SER A 576 0.83 7.42 26.21
C SER A 576 1.63 7.80 27.45
N GLU A 577 1.02 8.60 28.32
CA GLU A 577 1.52 8.88 29.67
C GLU A 577 1.29 7.67 30.60
N HIS A 578 0.28 6.85 30.30
CA HIS A 578 -0.06 5.64 31.04
C HIS A 578 0.67 4.40 30.48
N PRO A 579 1.18 3.50 31.34
CA PRO A 579 1.80 2.24 30.90
C PRO A 579 0.78 1.31 30.24
N ILE A 580 1.08 0.84 29.02
CA ILE A 580 0.22 -0.11 28.30
C ILE A 580 0.50 -1.54 28.80
N HIS A 581 -0.49 -2.17 29.44
CA HIS A 581 -0.37 -3.47 30.09
C HIS A 581 -0.66 -4.65 29.14
N ARG A 582 -1.58 -4.47 28.18
CA ARG A 582 -1.87 -5.44 27.10
C ARG A 582 -1.99 -4.71 25.76
N ARG A 583 -1.59 -5.36 24.67
CA ARG A 583 -1.71 -4.89 23.28
C ARG A 583 -2.39 -5.95 22.42
N PHE A 584 -3.36 -5.59 21.59
CA PHE A 584 -4.08 -6.49 20.69
C PHE A 584 -4.07 -5.94 19.25
N ASP A 585 -3.75 -6.77 18.27
CA ASP A 585 -3.92 -6.55 16.84
C ASP A 585 -5.13 -7.37 16.38
N LEU A 586 -6.22 -6.70 15.95
CA LEU A 586 -7.52 -7.33 15.69
C LEU A 586 -7.94 -7.16 14.22
N LYS A 587 -8.39 -8.24 13.57
CA LYS A 587 -8.78 -8.31 12.13
C LYS A 587 -10.12 -9.01 11.87
N GLY A 588 -10.75 -9.58 12.91
CA GLY A 588 -11.96 -10.40 12.82
C GLY A 588 -11.76 -11.74 12.12
N SER A 589 -10.50 -12.20 11.97
CA SER A 589 -10.13 -13.46 11.32
C SER A 589 -9.45 -14.40 12.33
N SER A 590 -9.47 -15.71 12.09
CA SER A 590 -8.90 -16.71 13.01
C SER A 590 -7.64 -17.42 12.49
N HIS A 591 -7.46 -17.59 11.18
CA HIS A 591 -6.32 -18.35 10.62
C HIS A 591 -4.99 -17.63 10.87
N GLY A 592 -4.13 -18.21 11.71
CA GLY A 592 -2.84 -17.63 12.11
C GLY A 592 -2.95 -16.45 13.09
N ARG A 593 -4.07 -16.37 13.83
CA ARG A 593 -4.45 -15.23 14.70
C ARG A 593 -4.48 -15.58 16.19
N MET A 594 -3.62 -16.50 16.59
CA MET A 594 -3.20 -16.79 17.99
C MET A 594 -1.72 -16.44 18.13
N THR A 595 -1.25 -16.07 19.31
CA THR A 595 0.16 -15.73 19.58
C THR A 595 0.93 -16.93 20.10
N ASP A 596 2.12 -17.13 19.55
CA ASP A 596 2.93 -18.34 19.70
C ASP A 596 3.75 -18.38 21.02
N LYS A 597 3.63 -17.34 21.85
CA LYS A 597 4.28 -17.22 23.17
C LYS A 597 3.41 -17.83 24.28
N PRO A 598 4.00 -18.48 25.30
CA PRO A 598 3.29 -18.85 26.52
C PRO A 598 2.97 -17.62 27.39
N GLU A 599 1.89 -17.68 28.19
CA GLU A 599 1.40 -16.56 29.03
C GLU A 599 2.49 -15.94 29.92
N ALA A 600 3.40 -16.76 30.46
CA ALA A 600 4.51 -16.31 31.31
C ALA A 600 5.54 -15.40 30.59
N GLU A 601 5.54 -15.37 29.26
CA GLU A 601 6.39 -14.53 28.40
C GLU A 601 5.64 -13.37 27.74
N ILE A 602 4.35 -13.20 28.04
CA ILE A 602 3.53 -12.10 27.53
C ILE A 602 3.77 -10.87 28.43
N ASP A 603 4.41 -9.86 27.84
CA ASP A 603 4.67 -8.58 28.48
C ASP A 603 3.86 -7.44 27.83
N GLY A 604 3.93 -6.24 28.40
CA GLY A 604 3.29 -5.03 27.86
C GLY A 604 3.86 -4.55 26.51
N THR A 605 4.82 -5.26 25.89
CA THR A 605 5.30 -5.02 24.52
C THR A 605 4.77 -6.04 23.51
N THR A 606 4.29 -7.18 23.99
CA THR A 606 3.82 -8.32 23.20
C THR A 606 2.43 -8.01 22.62
N THR A 607 2.33 -8.04 21.29
CA THR A 607 1.07 -7.81 20.58
C THR A 607 0.32 -9.12 20.37
N LEU A 608 -0.78 -9.26 21.10
CA LEU A 608 -1.75 -10.35 21.03
C LEU A 608 -2.65 -10.21 19.78
N LYS A 609 -3.39 -11.27 19.43
CA LYS A 609 -4.21 -11.39 18.22
C LYS A 609 -5.66 -11.79 18.56
N ASP A 610 -6.52 -11.92 17.55
CA ASP A 610 -7.97 -12.17 17.71
C ASP A 610 -8.34 -13.39 18.58
N LEU A 611 -7.56 -14.48 18.52
CA LEU A 611 -7.79 -15.68 19.31
C LEU A 611 -7.21 -15.60 20.73
N ASP A 612 -6.35 -14.63 21.00
CA ASP A 612 -5.77 -14.37 22.33
C ASP A 612 -6.64 -13.40 23.15
N LEU A 613 -7.61 -12.74 22.51
CA LEU A 613 -8.48 -11.74 23.14
C LEU A 613 -9.42 -12.38 24.18
N ASN A 614 -9.33 -11.91 25.41
CA ASN A 614 -10.13 -12.35 26.56
C ASN A 614 -10.90 -11.20 27.26
N LEU A 615 -11.16 -10.10 26.53
CA LEU A 615 -11.85 -8.91 27.05
C LEU A 615 -12.96 -8.45 26.08
N ILE A 616 -14.06 -7.96 26.64
CA ILE A 616 -15.04 -7.10 25.96
C ILE A 616 -14.82 -5.67 26.46
N PHE A 617 -14.76 -4.69 25.54
CA PHE A 617 -14.59 -3.28 25.87
C PHE A 617 -15.96 -2.59 25.97
N ARG A 618 -16.27 -2.04 27.14
CA ARG A 618 -17.52 -1.34 27.46
C ARG A 618 -17.30 0.17 27.32
N LEU A 619 -17.91 0.76 26.30
CA LEU A 619 -17.82 2.19 25.98
C LEU A 619 -19.09 2.93 26.41
N GLN A 620 -18.93 4.10 27.04
CA GLN A 620 -20.05 5.01 27.32
C GLN A 620 -20.85 5.32 26.05
N SER A 621 -22.18 5.40 26.15
CA SER A 621 -23.11 5.54 25.01
C SER A 621 -22.69 6.54 23.92
N SER A 622 -22.25 7.75 24.30
CA SER A 622 -21.78 8.78 23.36
C SER A 622 -20.52 8.37 22.59
N TRP A 623 -19.53 7.78 23.27
CA TRP A 623 -18.33 7.24 22.65
C TRP A 623 -18.60 5.97 21.85
N PHE A 624 -19.55 5.13 22.26
CA PHE A 624 -19.97 3.95 21.51
C PHE A 624 -20.63 4.31 20.18
N GLN A 625 -21.54 5.29 20.17
CA GLN A 625 -22.18 5.79 18.95
C GLN A 625 -21.17 6.45 18.00
N GLU A 626 -20.26 7.28 18.53
CA GLU A 626 -19.21 7.92 17.74
C GLU A 626 -18.18 6.90 17.21
N PHE A 627 -17.86 5.86 17.99
CA PHE A 627 -17.02 4.74 17.58
C PHE A 627 -17.60 4.01 16.37
N HIS A 628 -18.85 3.56 16.46
CA HIS A 628 -19.57 2.94 15.35
C HIS A 628 -19.59 3.86 14.11
N ARG A 629 -20.00 5.12 14.30
CA ARG A 629 -20.10 6.11 13.21
C ARG A 629 -18.75 6.30 12.51
N GLN A 630 -17.64 6.32 13.25
CA GLN A 630 -16.32 6.56 12.68
C GLN A 630 -15.69 5.31 12.09
N VAL A 631 -15.84 4.14 12.72
CA VAL A 631 -15.39 2.84 12.17
C VAL A 631 -16.09 2.56 10.83
N ASP A 632 -17.39 2.86 10.69
CA ASP A 632 -18.09 2.77 9.41
C ASP A 632 -17.49 3.70 8.35
N LYS A 633 -17.21 4.97 8.67
CA LYS A 633 -16.59 5.91 7.71
C LYS A 633 -15.18 5.49 7.32
N ASP A 634 -14.38 5.02 8.27
CA ASP A 634 -13.01 4.56 8.02
C ASP A 634 -13.01 3.28 7.15
N CYS A 635 -13.91 2.33 7.41
CA CYS A 635 -14.07 1.14 6.58
C CYS A 635 -14.60 1.46 5.17
N GLU A 636 -15.55 2.39 5.04
CA GLU A 636 -16.01 2.89 3.73
C GLU A 636 -14.86 3.48 2.89
N PHE A 637 -13.96 4.24 3.51
CA PHE A 637 -12.77 4.81 2.85
C PHE A 637 -11.79 3.71 2.41
N LEU A 638 -11.45 2.77 3.30
CA LEU A 638 -10.52 1.68 3.00
C LEU A 638 -11.09 0.73 1.92
N GLU A 639 -12.39 0.47 1.92
CA GLU A 639 -13.09 -0.31 0.89
C GLU A 639 -13.01 0.37 -0.50
N GLN A 640 -13.21 1.69 -0.56
CA GLN A 640 -13.14 2.46 -1.81
C GLN A 640 -11.73 2.46 -2.41
N GLU A 641 -10.69 2.59 -1.57
CA GLU A 641 -9.29 2.52 -1.98
C GLU A 641 -8.77 1.08 -2.17
N ARG A 642 -9.64 0.06 -2.07
CA ARG A 642 -9.34 -1.39 -2.21
C ARG A 642 -8.30 -1.92 -1.22
N ILE A 643 -8.23 -1.30 -0.05
CA ILE A 643 -7.33 -1.66 1.04
C ILE A 643 -7.97 -2.78 1.87
N MET A 644 -7.12 -3.70 2.33
CA MET A 644 -7.50 -4.91 3.06
C MET A 644 -6.38 -5.29 4.05
N ASP A 645 -6.53 -6.37 4.81
CA ASP A 645 -5.49 -6.89 5.74
C ASP A 645 -5.04 -5.85 6.81
N TYR A 646 -5.87 -4.83 7.07
CA TYR A 646 -5.67 -3.80 8.10
C TYR A 646 -6.20 -4.27 9.46
N SER A 647 -5.57 -3.83 10.54
CA SER A 647 -5.95 -4.20 11.92
C SER A 647 -6.49 -3.01 12.70
N LEU A 648 -7.38 -3.24 13.67
CA LEU A 648 -7.50 -2.35 14.81
C LEU A 648 -6.41 -2.75 15.81
N LEU A 649 -5.44 -1.87 16.03
CA LEU A 649 -4.48 -2.00 17.12
C LEU A 649 -5.12 -1.38 18.36
N VAL A 650 -5.12 -2.10 19.49
CA VAL A 650 -5.70 -1.70 20.77
C VAL A 650 -4.65 -1.85 21.87
N GLY A 651 -4.51 -0.83 22.72
CA GLY A 651 -3.67 -0.82 23.91
C GLY A 651 -4.53 -0.56 25.14
N VAL A 652 -4.33 -1.36 26.18
CA VAL A 652 -5.10 -1.32 27.43
C VAL A 652 -4.17 -0.96 28.58
N HIS A 653 -4.47 0.15 29.25
CA HIS A 653 -3.98 0.44 30.59
C HIS A 653 -5.08 0.11 31.59
N PHE A 654 -4.77 -0.68 32.63
CA PHE A 654 -5.70 -0.95 33.73
C PHE A 654 -5.47 0.06 34.84
N GLN A 655 -6.55 0.70 35.31
CA GLN A 655 -6.48 1.61 36.45
C GLN A 655 -6.40 0.79 37.75
N GLU A 656 -5.63 1.28 38.73
CA GLU A 656 -5.57 0.60 40.03
C GLU A 656 -6.89 0.82 40.78
N ALA A 657 -7.55 -0.27 41.17
CA ALA A 657 -8.64 -0.20 42.13
C ALA A 657 -8.09 0.36 43.44
N SER A 658 -8.56 1.55 43.83
CA SER A 658 -8.13 2.22 45.04
C SER A 658 -8.50 1.39 46.27
N ALA A 659 -7.53 0.63 46.77
CA ALA A 659 -7.70 -0.18 47.97
C ALA A 659 -8.13 0.72 49.13
N SER A 660 -9.35 0.50 49.63
CA SER A 660 -9.93 1.26 50.72
C SER A 660 -9.07 1.13 51.97
N GLN A 661 -8.32 2.20 52.31
CA GLN A 661 -7.61 2.29 53.57
C GLN A 661 -8.62 2.46 54.72
N GLU A 662 -9.10 1.32 55.23
CA GLU A 662 -9.75 1.27 56.53
C GLU A 662 -8.71 1.44 57.66
N THR A 663 -9.16 2.02 58.77
CA THR A 663 -8.40 2.29 60.02
C THR A 663 -7.34 3.40 59.92
N SER A 664 -7.09 4.20 60.96
CA SER A 664 -7.58 4.14 62.35
C SER A 664 -7.87 5.54 62.93
N ASP A 665 -8.81 5.62 63.88
CA ASP A 665 -9.17 6.85 64.58
C ASP A 665 -8.03 7.49 65.38
N ALA A 666 -7.97 8.83 65.35
CA ALA A 666 -7.33 9.66 66.38
C ALA A 666 -8.01 11.04 66.41
N SER A 667 -8.82 11.31 67.44
CA SER A 667 -9.64 12.53 67.54
C SER A 667 -9.00 13.62 68.40
N SER A 668 -8.98 14.87 67.90
CA SER A 668 -8.85 16.07 68.74
C SER A 668 -9.55 17.28 68.10
N GLU A 669 -10.46 17.84 68.88
CA GLU A 669 -11.49 18.86 68.59
C GLU A 669 -10.93 20.18 67.98
N VAL A 670 -11.56 20.71 66.90
CA VAL A 670 -12.56 21.82 66.85
C VAL A 670 -11.98 23.24 66.81
N ASP A 671 -12.23 23.93 65.70
CA ASP A 671 -12.85 25.27 65.69
C ASP A 671 -13.73 25.41 64.43
N ASP A 672 -14.71 26.31 64.44
CA ASP A 672 -15.81 26.34 63.45
C ASP A 672 -15.94 27.71 62.73
N THR A 673 -16.57 27.70 61.56
CA THR A 673 -16.95 28.86 60.73
C THR A 673 -15.81 29.76 60.19
N ASN A 674 -15.55 29.66 58.88
CA ASN A 674 -15.61 30.85 58.01
C ASN A 674 -15.74 30.52 56.52
N GLU A 675 -16.75 31.10 55.88
CA GLU A 675 -16.93 31.10 54.42
C GLU A 675 -15.95 32.11 53.78
N ALA A 676 -14.71 31.67 53.55
CA ALA A 676 -13.63 32.56 53.13
C ALA A 676 -13.42 32.59 51.60
N THR A 677 -14.06 33.54 50.93
CA THR A 677 -13.63 33.99 49.59
C THR A 677 -12.23 34.59 49.68
N LEU A 678 -11.19 33.79 49.39
CA LEU A 678 -9.80 34.24 49.50
C LEU A 678 -9.46 35.24 48.38
N ARG A 679 -9.31 36.51 48.77
CA ARG A 679 -8.97 37.61 47.88
C ARG A 679 -7.49 37.63 47.54
N LEU A 680 -7.24 37.94 46.27
CA LEU A 680 -5.97 38.33 45.67
C LEU A 680 -5.09 39.21 46.57
N SER A 681 -3.84 38.81 46.80
CA SER A 681 -2.78 39.68 47.34
C SER A 681 -1.39 39.35 46.76
N THR A 682 -1.15 39.86 45.55
CA THR A 682 0.18 40.23 45.01
C THR A 682 1.34 39.24 45.22
N ALA A 683 1.37 38.18 44.42
CA ALA A 683 2.60 37.60 43.88
C ALA A 683 2.42 37.39 42.37
N THR A 684 3.26 38.00 41.53
CA THR A 684 3.12 37.96 40.06
C THR A 684 4.03 36.92 39.44
N ALA A 685 3.59 35.65 39.47
CA ALA A 685 4.23 34.54 38.76
C ALA A 685 3.22 33.41 38.42
N ASP A 686 2.48 32.93 39.43
CA ASP A 686 1.91 31.57 39.40
C ASP A 686 0.58 31.40 38.64
N MET A 687 0.10 32.44 37.94
CA MET A 687 -1.14 32.36 37.14
C MET A 687 -0.94 31.68 35.78
N ASP A 688 0.28 31.67 35.23
CA ASP A 688 0.57 30.99 33.96
C ASP A 688 0.67 29.47 34.17
N GLU A 689 1.27 29.00 35.27
CA GLU A 689 1.47 27.57 35.56
C GLU A 689 0.13 26.81 35.68
N PHE A 690 -0.83 27.39 36.41
CA PHE A 690 -2.19 26.84 36.50
C PHE A 690 -2.96 26.86 35.17
N LEU A 691 -2.60 27.74 34.23
CA LEU A 691 -3.16 27.76 32.88
C LEU A 691 -2.50 26.72 31.96
N TRP A 692 -1.19 26.45 32.15
CA TRP A 692 -0.46 25.43 31.40
C TRP A 692 -0.96 24.01 31.70
N ASP A 693 -1.32 23.70 32.95
CA ASP A 693 -1.88 22.38 33.30
C ASP A 693 -3.27 22.16 32.68
N LEU A 694 -4.13 23.18 32.65
CA LEU A 694 -5.42 23.12 31.94
C LEU A 694 -5.29 22.96 30.42
N ILE A 695 -4.14 23.33 29.84
CA ILE A 695 -3.80 23.11 28.41
C ILE A 695 -3.14 21.74 28.19
N ARG A 696 -2.54 21.14 29.24
CA ARG A 696 -1.83 19.85 29.17
C ARG A 696 -2.69 18.63 29.43
N LEU A 697 -3.89 18.77 30.00
CA LEU A 697 -4.80 17.64 30.19
C LEU A 697 -4.98 16.86 28.87
N PRO A 698 -4.61 15.57 28.80
CA PRO A 698 -4.59 14.82 27.54
C PRO A 698 -6.02 14.62 27.00
N SER A 699 -6.42 15.53 26.10
CA SER A 699 -7.82 15.68 25.67
C SER A 699 -8.39 14.36 25.16
N THR A 700 -9.34 13.78 25.89
CA THR A 700 -9.99 12.52 25.50
C THR A 700 -10.61 12.66 24.11
N LYS A 701 -10.18 11.80 23.20
CA LYS A 701 -10.67 11.72 21.81
C LYS A 701 -10.87 10.27 21.44
N LEU A 702 -11.66 10.02 20.39
CA LEU A 702 -11.90 8.66 19.92
C LEU A 702 -10.56 7.93 19.67
N GLY A 703 -10.33 6.84 20.39
CA GLY A 703 -9.10 6.04 20.31
C GLY A 703 -7.86 6.61 21.00
N VAL A 704 -7.94 7.71 21.77
CA VAL A 704 -6.80 8.28 22.52
C VAL A 704 -7.24 8.74 23.91
N ASN A 705 -6.61 8.18 24.94
CA ASN A 705 -6.89 8.48 26.35
C ASN A 705 -8.40 8.38 26.67
N MET A 706 -9.04 7.27 26.25
CA MET A 706 -10.47 7.04 26.51
C MET A 706 -10.68 6.21 27.77
N PRO A 707 -11.34 6.75 28.82
CA PRO A 707 -11.85 5.94 29.91
C PRO A 707 -12.92 4.98 29.41
N ALA A 708 -12.86 3.73 29.85
CA ALA A 708 -13.80 2.68 29.53
C ALA A 708 -13.79 1.62 30.64
N ARG A 709 -14.73 0.67 30.60
CA ARG A 709 -14.65 -0.55 31.40
C ARG A 709 -14.26 -1.73 30.50
N VAL A 710 -13.65 -2.77 31.05
CA VAL A 710 -13.54 -4.08 30.38
C VAL A 710 -14.21 -5.15 31.20
N GLU A 711 -14.87 -6.07 30.51
CA GLU A 711 -15.47 -7.27 31.06
C GLU A 711 -14.64 -8.49 30.65
N GLN A 712 -14.22 -9.31 31.61
CA GLN A 712 -13.42 -10.50 31.32
C GLN A 712 -14.30 -11.64 30.79
N ILE A 713 -13.85 -12.30 29.72
CA ILE A 713 -14.53 -13.43 29.08
C ILE A 713 -13.66 -14.69 29.16
N VAL A 714 -14.28 -15.86 29.32
CA VAL A 714 -13.59 -17.16 29.43
C VAL A 714 -14.08 -18.12 28.34
N ARG A 715 -13.18 -18.99 27.87
CA ARG A 715 -13.53 -20.08 26.94
C ARG A 715 -14.10 -21.26 27.72
N SER A 716 -15.27 -21.72 27.30
CA SER A 716 -15.73 -23.07 27.63
C SER A 716 -15.01 -24.08 26.72
N ASP A 717 -14.65 -25.25 27.26
CA ASP A 717 -13.84 -26.24 26.55
C ASP A 717 -14.68 -26.97 25.48
N GLY A 718 -14.38 -26.70 24.19
CA GLY A 718 -14.88 -27.52 23.08
C GLY A 718 -15.02 -26.82 21.71
N GLU A 719 -15.34 -25.53 21.67
CA GLU A 719 -15.71 -24.84 20.42
C GLU A 719 -14.64 -23.88 19.88
N SER A 720 -14.37 -23.97 18.57
CA SER A 720 -13.41 -23.11 17.84
C SER A 720 -13.98 -21.73 17.45
N LEU A 721 -14.93 -21.22 18.22
CA LEU A 721 -15.71 -20.02 17.90
C LEU A 721 -15.14 -18.75 18.52
N LEU A 722 -15.34 -17.61 17.84
CA LEU A 722 -15.05 -16.27 18.36
C LEU A 722 -16.14 -15.78 19.35
N ILE A 723 -16.73 -16.70 20.13
CA ILE A 723 -17.76 -16.42 21.13
C ILE A 723 -17.30 -17.08 22.44
N MET A 724 -17.37 -16.32 23.53
CA MET A 724 -16.93 -16.71 24.88
C MET A 724 -17.95 -16.18 25.89
N GLU A 725 -18.07 -16.82 27.04
CA GLU A 725 -19.04 -16.43 28.05
C GLU A 725 -18.46 -15.32 28.95
N PRO A 726 -19.24 -14.27 29.29
CA PRO A 726 -18.80 -13.24 30.22
C PRO A 726 -18.74 -13.76 31.65
N THR A 727 -17.68 -13.40 32.36
CA THR A 727 -17.49 -13.77 33.77
C THR A 727 -18.26 -12.88 34.74
N GLY A 728 -18.64 -11.67 34.30
CA GLY A 728 -19.14 -10.61 35.18
C GLY A 728 -18.06 -9.90 36.00
N GLU A 729 -16.77 -10.22 35.82
CA GLU A 729 -15.67 -9.41 36.36
C GLU A 729 -15.44 -8.18 35.47
N PHE A 730 -15.49 -6.98 36.09
CA PHE A 730 -15.27 -5.70 35.44
C PHE A 730 -14.03 -4.99 35.99
N TYR A 731 -13.29 -4.32 35.11
CA TYR A 731 -12.10 -3.53 35.44
C TYR A 731 -12.14 -2.18 34.72
N ASP A 732 -11.82 -1.09 35.42
CA ASP A 732 -11.71 0.24 34.82
C ASP A 732 -10.38 0.40 34.06
N VAL A 733 -10.44 0.98 32.87
CA VAL A 733 -9.31 1.06 31.93
C VAL A 733 -9.22 2.39 31.21
N ILE A 734 -8.01 2.68 30.70
CA ILE A 734 -7.78 3.70 29.69
C ILE A 734 -7.37 3.00 28.38
N LEU A 735 -8.10 3.31 27.30
CA LEU A 735 -7.93 2.71 25.98
C LEU A 735 -7.26 3.66 24.99
N TYR A 736 -6.38 3.07 24.17
CA TYR A 736 -5.74 3.68 23.01
C TYR A 736 -5.94 2.74 21.81
N PHE A 737 -6.60 3.18 20.74
CA PHE A 737 -6.87 2.33 19.58
C PHE A 737 -6.92 3.06 18.24
N GLY A 738 -6.58 2.36 17.16
CA GLY A 738 -6.46 2.93 15.81
C GLY A 738 -6.24 1.88 14.72
N ILE A 739 -6.59 2.23 13.48
CA ILE A 739 -6.52 1.33 12.32
C ILE A 739 -5.13 1.43 11.65
N ILE A 740 -4.43 0.31 11.57
CA ILE A 740 -3.03 0.19 11.12
C ILE A 740 -2.87 -0.69 9.87
N ASP A 741 -1.67 -0.65 9.27
CA ASP A 741 -1.26 -1.45 8.10
C ASP A 741 -2.15 -1.33 6.84
N ILE A 742 -2.78 -0.16 6.69
CA ILE A 742 -3.64 0.29 5.58
C ILE A 742 -2.95 0.43 4.20
N LEU A 743 -1.85 -0.28 3.93
CA LEU A 743 -1.05 -0.18 2.70
C LEU A 743 -0.97 -1.49 1.89
N GLN A 744 -1.79 -2.47 2.25
CA GLN A 744 -1.98 -3.71 1.49
C GLN A 744 -3.15 -3.57 0.51
N ASP A 745 -2.86 -3.71 -0.78
CA ASP A 745 -3.81 -3.57 -1.90
C ASP A 745 -4.40 -4.93 -2.30
N TYR A 746 -5.72 -4.99 -2.55
CA TYR A 746 -6.35 -6.19 -3.12
C TYR A 746 -6.12 -6.27 -4.63
N ASP A 747 -4.95 -6.78 -5.02
CA ASP A 747 -4.58 -7.04 -6.42
C ASP A 747 -4.92 -8.47 -6.88
N ILE A 748 -4.55 -8.79 -8.12
CA ILE A 748 -4.78 -10.11 -8.74
C ILE A 748 -4.08 -11.22 -7.97
N SER A 749 -2.89 -10.94 -7.44
CA SER A 749 -2.09 -11.91 -6.68
C SER A 749 -2.66 -12.13 -5.29
N LYS A 750 -3.22 -11.10 -4.63
CA LYS A 750 -4.04 -11.29 -3.42
C LYS A 750 -5.33 -12.07 -3.67
N LYS A 751 -5.95 -11.92 -4.84
CA LYS A 751 -7.11 -12.71 -5.24
C LYS A 751 -6.78 -14.19 -5.54
N LEU A 752 -5.59 -14.46 -6.08
CA LEU A 752 -5.07 -15.81 -6.26
C LEU A 752 -4.58 -16.43 -4.93
N GLU A 753 -4.03 -15.62 -4.02
CA GLU A 753 -3.73 -16.01 -2.63
C GLU A 753 -5.01 -16.37 -1.85
N HIS A 754 -6.11 -15.65 -2.07
CA HIS A 754 -7.43 -16.01 -1.52
C HIS A 754 -7.91 -17.37 -2.04
N ALA A 755 -7.93 -17.56 -3.36
CA ALA A 755 -8.36 -18.81 -4.00
C ALA A 755 -7.56 -20.02 -3.49
N TYR A 756 -6.24 -19.88 -3.36
CA TYR A 756 -5.38 -20.90 -2.77
C TYR A 756 -5.76 -21.26 -1.33
N LYS A 757 -5.97 -20.26 -0.47
CA LYS A 757 -6.26 -20.48 0.97
C LYS A 757 -7.67 -20.99 1.22
N SER A 758 -8.67 -20.47 0.49
CA SER A 758 -10.10 -20.82 0.65
C SER A 758 -10.46 -22.26 0.25
N ILE A 759 -9.50 -23.00 -0.32
CA ILE A 759 -9.58 -24.44 -0.57
C ILE A 759 -9.14 -25.26 0.66
N GLN A 760 -8.22 -24.73 1.48
CA GLN A 760 -7.66 -25.42 2.65
C GLN A 760 -8.36 -25.02 3.97
N TYR A 761 -8.80 -23.78 4.07
CA TYR A 761 -9.37 -23.20 5.29
C TYR A 761 -10.68 -22.47 4.97
N ASP A 762 -11.55 -22.32 5.97
CA ASP A 762 -12.77 -21.54 5.84
C ASP A 762 -12.46 -20.12 5.32
N PRO A 763 -13.08 -19.67 4.21
CA PRO A 763 -12.98 -18.30 3.69
C PRO A 763 -13.15 -17.21 4.75
N THR A 764 -14.04 -17.37 5.74
CA THR A 764 -14.24 -16.32 6.76
C THR A 764 -13.02 -16.16 7.67
N SER A 765 -12.33 -17.28 7.95
CA SER A 765 -11.12 -17.34 8.78
C SER A 765 -9.89 -16.65 8.19
N ILE A 766 -9.86 -16.36 6.87
CA ILE A 766 -8.68 -15.91 6.12
C ILE A 766 -8.65 -14.37 6.01
N SER A 767 -7.53 -13.71 6.31
CA SER A 767 -7.42 -12.24 6.14
C SER A 767 -7.35 -11.80 4.66
N ALA A 768 -6.91 -12.68 3.77
CA ALA A 768 -6.84 -12.46 2.32
C ALA A 768 -8.20 -12.64 1.63
N VAL A 769 -9.13 -11.69 1.82
CA VAL A 769 -10.47 -11.67 1.18
C VAL A 769 -10.74 -10.32 0.49
N ASP A 770 -11.79 -10.24 -0.31
CA ASP A 770 -12.23 -9.00 -0.97
C ASP A 770 -12.47 -7.86 0.04
N PRO A 771 -12.08 -6.59 -0.25
CA PRO A 771 -12.21 -5.46 0.66
C PRO A 771 -13.62 -5.26 1.24
N LYS A 772 -14.70 -5.61 0.54
CA LYS A 772 -16.07 -5.51 1.06
C LYS A 772 -16.37 -6.59 2.10
N GLN A 773 -15.90 -7.81 1.84
CA GLN A 773 -15.99 -8.93 2.77
C GLN A 773 -15.10 -8.68 4.00
N TYR A 774 -13.91 -8.12 3.79
CA TYR A 774 -13.00 -7.67 4.85
C TYR A 774 -13.64 -6.58 5.71
N SER A 775 -14.10 -5.49 5.09
CA SER A 775 -14.82 -4.36 5.68
C SER A 775 -16.02 -4.79 6.53
N LYS A 776 -16.80 -5.78 6.05
CA LYS A 776 -17.92 -6.34 6.81
C LYS A 776 -17.42 -7.17 8.00
N ARG A 777 -16.59 -8.19 7.79
CA ARG A 777 -16.13 -9.10 8.87
C ARG A 777 -15.38 -8.35 9.97
N PHE A 778 -14.55 -7.39 9.59
CA PHE A 778 -13.84 -6.50 10.52
C PHE A 778 -14.83 -5.77 11.44
N ARG A 779 -15.86 -5.15 10.86
CA ARG A 779 -16.90 -4.44 11.63
C ARG A 779 -17.75 -5.38 12.47
N ASP A 780 -18.25 -6.47 11.90
CA ASP A 780 -19.06 -7.48 12.61
C ASP A 780 -18.32 -8.03 13.85
N PHE A 781 -16.99 -8.18 13.79
CA PHE A 781 -16.16 -8.56 14.93
C PHE A 781 -15.92 -7.42 15.91
N ILE A 782 -15.51 -6.24 15.42
CA ILE A 782 -15.18 -5.08 16.27
C ILE A 782 -16.42 -4.57 17.03
N TYR A 783 -17.61 -4.58 16.41
CA TYR A 783 -18.89 -4.22 17.04
C TYR A 783 -19.44 -5.28 18.01
N LYS A 784 -18.77 -6.44 18.12
CA LYS A 784 -19.02 -7.46 19.14
C LYS A 784 -18.02 -7.37 20.30
N VAL A 785 -16.79 -6.95 20.00
CA VAL A 785 -15.70 -6.78 20.95
C VAL A 785 -15.77 -5.45 21.70
N PHE A 786 -16.27 -4.40 21.05
CA PHE A 786 -16.62 -3.12 21.67
C PHE A 786 -18.15 -3.04 21.74
N THR A 787 -18.67 -2.76 22.94
CA THR A 787 -20.11 -2.75 23.25
C THR A 787 -20.48 -1.54 24.09
N GLU A 788 -21.76 -1.17 24.09
CA GLU A 788 -22.27 -0.12 24.97
C GLU A 788 -22.15 -0.52 26.44
N ASP A 789 -21.81 0.47 27.28
CA ASP A 789 -21.80 0.37 28.73
C ASP A 789 -23.18 0.79 29.26
N THR A 790 -23.94 -0.18 29.76
CA THR A 790 -25.39 -0.12 30.04
C THR A 790 -25.72 -0.15 31.53
#